data_AF-A0A3R6AF12-F1
#
_entry.id   AF-A0A3R6AF12-F1
#
_cell.length_a   1.000
_cell.length_b   1.000
_cell.length_c   1.000
_cell.angle_alpha   90.00
_cell.angle_beta   90.00
_cell.angle_gamma   90.00
#
_symmetry.space_group_name_H-M   'P 1'
#
loop_
_entity.id
_entity.type
_entity.pdbx_description
1 polymer ?
#
loop_
_entity_poly.entity_id
_entity_poly.type
_entity_poly.pdbx_seq_one_letter_code
_entity_poly.pdbx_strand_id
1 'polypeptide(L)'
;MAVTKTHPIKSTLKAAIDYILNPEKTDGKLLASSFGCGLETADIEFAWTREAAGDRGTHLGRHLIQSFAVGETTPEEAHKIGMELAGAVLGGKYEFVLTTHVDKDHLHNHLIFNAVSFVDYKKYHSNKQSYHFIRRTSDRICKEHGLSVVVPGQDKGKSYAEYTAEKQGTSYKAKLKTAIDTLIPQVKDFDELLRRLQEMGYEIKQGKYISFRAAGQERFTRTKTLGAAYTEEAIKERIKGVYVAKTKTLREDKKIRLVVDLENSIKAQQSAGYERWAKIHNLKQAAKSMNFLTENKIEYYSELESKIADIMTAHDAAAKAVKEVEQRISVKIKSAYRARFQQGKFMGTTAPYGYIKDPADHNHLLIDDKVAHVVKEIFDLALKGNGVAKICRHLNKQHILRPAAYAAERGETGFERHFEGNEDKRYIWSGNSVRSILRSPIYAGNLVGYKRIAANMKSKKRPSKLPEEWEVIPNTHEGIVTQEEFDIVQQLITSRRLPQNKGGFVNIFAGVIKCVDCGCALRAMNVHRRKRPEIIDCVQYSCNNYARNGRSECSAHNIEARDLFNAVLADINCFADMAVNDEKAVRAIEKRLTETDQSRAKALEKERKKLNKRLAELDRLFSSLYEDKVMERITERNFEMMSGKYQKEQLEIEARLKEVTETLNESYEKSRGIRDFLALIRNYQGLKELDATVINALIDKILVSEREKMADGTVKQEIKIYYKFIGFVDELHIIPTKRWAAMPAKNCTVCGVEYVPGSGASRYCPACAKKIRREKSNESKRRSREQKRIACMNCPQKMTD
;
A
#
# COMPACT_ATOMS: atom_id res chain seq x y z
N MET A 1 26.55 -18.39 15.09
CA MET A 1 27.85 -18.75 14.53
C MET A 1 27.94 -18.18 13.14
N ALA A 2 29.09 -17.61 12.78
CA ALA A 2 29.33 -17.06 11.46
C ALA A 2 29.25 -18.15 10.39
N VAL A 3 28.42 -17.96 9.36
CA VAL A 3 28.23 -18.92 8.25
C VAL A 3 28.25 -18.18 6.92
N THR A 4 28.95 -18.74 5.93
CA THR A 4 28.97 -18.20 4.57
C THR A 4 28.25 -19.10 3.57
N LYS A 5 27.51 -18.52 2.62
CA LYS A 5 26.89 -19.22 1.48
C LYS A 5 27.14 -18.43 0.21
N THR A 6 27.47 -19.11 -0.89
CA THR A 6 27.63 -18.47 -2.20
C THR A 6 26.79 -19.17 -3.25
N HIS A 7 26.15 -18.41 -4.14
CA HIS A 7 25.43 -18.94 -5.30
C HIS A 7 25.61 -18.02 -6.51
N PRO A 8 25.58 -18.58 -7.74
CA PRO A 8 25.70 -17.80 -8.96
C PRO A 8 24.38 -17.08 -9.31
N ILE A 9 24.49 -15.89 -9.90
CA ILE A 9 23.38 -15.13 -10.48
C ILE A 9 23.40 -15.36 -11.99
N LYS A 10 22.30 -15.86 -12.57
CA LYS A 10 22.26 -16.30 -13.98
C LYS A 10 21.43 -15.44 -14.93
N SER A 11 20.36 -14.79 -14.45
CA SER A 11 19.40 -14.09 -15.32
C SER A 11 18.96 -12.72 -14.81
N THR A 12 18.91 -12.50 -13.49
CA THR A 12 18.27 -11.31 -12.92
C THR A 12 19.20 -10.55 -11.96
N LEU A 13 20.34 -10.06 -12.46
CA LEU A 13 21.31 -9.31 -11.67
C LEU A 13 20.70 -8.06 -11.01
N LYS A 14 19.92 -7.29 -11.76
CA LYS A 14 19.17 -6.13 -11.26
C LYS A 14 18.24 -6.50 -10.10
N ALA A 15 17.42 -7.54 -10.26
CA ALA A 15 16.50 -7.97 -9.21
C ALA A 15 17.24 -8.45 -7.95
N ALA A 16 18.41 -9.07 -8.10
CA ALA A 16 19.24 -9.48 -6.97
C ALA A 16 19.83 -8.26 -6.24
N ILE A 17 20.30 -7.24 -6.97
CA ILE A 17 20.82 -5.99 -6.42
C ILE A 17 19.70 -5.19 -5.72
N ASP A 18 18.55 -5.03 -6.38
CA ASP A 18 17.36 -4.39 -5.80
C ASP A 18 16.86 -5.09 -4.53
N TYR A 19 16.93 -6.43 -4.51
CA TYR A 19 16.54 -7.22 -3.34
C TYR A 19 17.46 -6.96 -2.13
N ILE A 20 18.77 -6.88 -2.36
CA ILE A 20 19.72 -6.64 -1.26
C ILE A 20 19.70 -5.18 -0.80
N LEU A 21 19.42 -4.22 -1.70
CA LEU A 21 19.33 -2.79 -1.41
C LEU A 21 17.97 -2.33 -0.85
N ASN A 22 17.10 -3.27 -0.47
CA ASN A 22 15.80 -2.93 0.08
C ASN A 22 15.94 -2.09 1.37
N PRO A 23 15.48 -0.83 1.38
CA PRO A 23 15.66 0.08 2.51
C PRO A 23 15.01 -0.39 3.82
N GLU A 24 13.99 -1.25 3.74
CA GLU A 24 13.32 -1.82 4.91
C GLU A 24 14.20 -2.87 5.62
N LYS A 25 15.21 -3.40 4.92
CA LYS A 25 16.14 -4.39 5.45
C LYS A 25 17.48 -3.80 5.82
N THR A 26 17.84 -2.63 5.31
CA THR A 26 19.19 -2.05 5.40
C THR A 26 19.23 -0.74 6.20
N ASP A 27 18.33 -0.59 7.18
CA ASP A 27 18.16 0.63 7.99
C ASP A 27 18.20 1.93 7.16
N GLY A 28 17.29 2.04 6.19
CA GLY A 28 17.21 3.23 5.34
C GLY A 28 18.36 3.41 4.33
N LYS A 29 19.12 2.33 4.03
CA LYS A 29 20.32 2.27 3.17
C LYS A 29 21.62 2.76 3.85
N LEU A 30 21.63 3.04 5.15
CA LEU A 30 22.87 3.40 5.87
C LEU A 30 23.90 2.26 5.90
N LEU A 31 23.44 1.01 5.72
CA LEU A 31 24.28 -0.19 5.70
C LEU A 31 24.44 -0.75 4.29
N ALA A 32 24.65 0.11 3.29
CA ALA A 32 24.90 -0.26 1.91
C ALA A 32 26.17 0.43 1.39
N SER A 33 27.10 -0.36 0.86
CA SER A 33 28.38 0.11 0.30
C SER A 33 28.63 -0.56 -1.05
N SER A 34 29.33 0.12 -1.95
CA SER A 34 29.78 -0.45 -3.23
C SER A 34 31.25 -0.15 -3.47
N PHE A 35 31.85 -0.91 -4.38
CA PHE A 35 33.23 -0.72 -4.83
C PHE A 35 33.31 -0.98 -6.32
N GLY A 36 34.01 -0.10 -7.04
CA GLY A 36 34.14 -0.14 -8.49
C GLY A 36 32.83 0.11 -9.25
N CYS A 37 31.73 0.40 -8.56
CA CYS A 37 30.42 0.67 -9.17
C CYS A 37 29.53 1.55 -8.29
N GLY A 38 28.49 2.15 -8.88
CA GLY A 38 27.42 2.84 -8.15
C GLY A 38 26.37 1.88 -7.57
N LEU A 39 25.85 2.17 -6.37
CA LEU A 39 24.85 1.31 -5.71
C LEU A 39 23.61 1.04 -6.57
N GLU A 40 23.09 2.06 -7.27
CA GLU A 40 21.85 1.96 -8.06
C GLU A 40 22.09 1.56 -9.52
N THR A 41 23.34 1.55 -9.97
CA THR A 41 23.77 1.32 -11.37
C THR A 41 24.68 0.10 -11.52
N ALA A 42 24.95 -0.63 -10.43
CA ALA A 42 25.85 -1.77 -10.42
C ALA A 42 25.46 -2.90 -11.40
N ASP A 43 24.18 -3.07 -11.74
CA ASP A 43 23.76 -4.05 -12.76
C ASP A 43 24.24 -3.66 -14.17
N ILE A 44 24.22 -2.36 -14.49
CA ILE A 44 24.66 -1.80 -15.77
C ILE A 44 26.19 -1.83 -15.84
N GLU A 45 26.86 -1.37 -14.78
CA GLU A 45 28.33 -1.30 -14.73
C GLU A 45 28.94 -2.70 -14.78
N PHE A 46 28.35 -3.68 -14.09
CA PHE A 46 28.79 -5.08 -14.20
C PHE A 46 28.62 -5.61 -15.63
N ALA A 47 27.55 -5.21 -16.32
CA ALA A 47 27.31 -5.61 -17.71
C ALA A 47 28.35 -5.00 -18.65
N TRP A 48 28.70 -3.73 -18.48
CA TRP A 48 29.75 -3.07 -19.27
C TRP A 48 31.12 -3.72 -19.08
N THR A 49 31.52 -4.00 -17.84
CA THR A 49 32.79 -4.70 -17.56
C THR A 49 32.82 -6.08 -18.21
N ARG A 50 31.69 -6.80 -18.20
CA ARG A 50 31.58 -8.12 -18.83
C ARG A 50 31.58 -8.05 -20.35
N GLU A 51 30.94 -7.04 -20.94
CA GLU A 51 30.95 -6.78 -22.38
C GLU A 51 32.35 -6.43 -22.87
N ALA A 52 33.05 -5.54 -22.16
CA ALA A 52 34.44 -5.18 -22.43
C ALA A 52 35.39 -6.39 -22.35
N ALA A 53 35.12 -7.33 -21.44
CA ALA A 53 35.86 -8.59 -21.32
C ALA A 53 35.49 -9.65 -22.38
N GLY A 54 34.49 -9.41 -23.22
CA GLY A 54 33.94 -10.40 -24.14
C GLY A 54 33.24 -11.58 -23.46
N ASP A 55 32.75 -11.42 -22.23
CA ASP A 55 32.10 -12.49 -21.48
C ASP A 55 30.68 -12.80 -21.97
N ARG A 56 30.52 -13.96 -22.63
CA ARG A 56 29.22 -14.55 -23.00
C ARG A 56 28.72 -15.63 -22.03
N GLY A 57 29.29 -15.71 -20.83
CA GLY A 57 28.96 -16.71 -19.83
C GLY A 57 27.58 -16.53 -19.20
N THR A 58 26.99 -17.63 -18.73
CA THR A 58 25.68 -17.62 -18.05
C THR A 58 25.73 -17.14 -16.59
N HIS A 59 26.89 -16.74 -16.07
CA HIS A 59 27.06 -16.26 -14.71
C HIS A 59 27.31 -14.76 -14.76
N LEU A 60 26.29 -13.98 -14.42
CA LEU A 60 26.33 -12.52 -14.46
C LEU A 60 27.04 -11.94 -13.23
N GLY A 61 27.02 -12.67 -12.12
CA GLY A 61 27.62 -12.28 -10.86
C GLY A 61 27.51 -13.40 -9.82
N ARG A 62 28.00 -13.13 -8.62
CA ARG A 62 27.99 -14.06 -7.49
C ARG A 62 27.35 -13.38 -6.30
N HIS A 63 26.44 -14.08 -5.62
CA HIS A 63 25.86 -13.63 -4.36
C HIS A 63 26.47 -14.40 -3.20
N LEU A 64 27.27 -13.73 -2.38
CA LEU A 64 27.83 -14.21 -1.14
C LEU A 64 26.99 -13.69 0.03
N ILE A 65 26.59 -14.58 0.93
CA ILE A 65 25.86 -14.26 2.15
C ILE A 65 26.74 -14.64 3.33
N GLN A 66 26.91 -13.74 4.29
CA GLN A 66 27.62 -13.98 5.55
C GLN A 66 26.67 -13.69 6.71
N SER A 67 26.27 -14.72 7.43
CA SER A 67 25.32 -14.63 8.56
C SER A 67 26.07 -14.68 9.89
N PHE A 68 25.64 -13.91 10.88
CA PHE A 68 26.20 -13.87 12.23
C PHE A 68 25.27 -14.54 13.25
N ALA A 69 25.73 -14.79 14.49
CA ALA A 69 24.81 -15.24 15.53
C ALA A 69 23.98 -14.07 16.07
N VAL A 70 22.76 -14.37 16.54
CA VAL A 70 21.89 -13.42 17.22
C VAL A 70 22.62 -12.80 18.41
N GLY A 71 22.67 -11.46 18.45
CA GLY A 71 23.27 -10.68 19.53
C GLY A 71 24.80 -10.71 19.64
N GLU A 72 25.52 -11.19 18.62
CA GLU A 72 27.00 -11.23 18.64
C GLU A 72 27.67 -10.00 18.05
N THR A 73 26.97 -9.19 17.24
CA THR A 73 27.55 -8.05 16.52
C THR A 73 26.49 -6.98 16.30
N THR A 74 26.90 -5.72 16.09
CA THR A 74 25.99 -4.63 15.70
C THR A 74 25.85 -4.56 14.17
N PRO A 75 24.83 -3.89 13.62
CA PRO A 75 24.67 -3.74 12.17
C PRO A 75 25.89 -3.08 11.49
N GLU A 76 26.52 -2.09 12.14
CA GLU A 76 27.69 -1.37 11.64
C GLU A 76 28.93 -2.25 11.66
N GLU A 77 29.14 -3.00 12.75
CA GLU A 77 30.25 -3.93 12.88
C GLU A 77 30.12 -5.10 11.89
N ALA A 78 28.92 -5.65 11.73
CA ALA A 78 28.61 -6.63 10.68
C ALA A 78 28.94 -6.06 9.29
N HIS A 79 28.54 -4.82 9.00
CA HIS A 79 28.84 -4.17 7.72
C HIS A 79 30.35 -4.04 7.48
N LYS A 80 31.10 -3.59 8.48
CA LYS A 80 32.56 -3.47 8.44
C LYS A 80 33.23 -4.82 8.17
N ILE A 81 32.82 -5.87 8.86
CA ILE A 81 33.31 -7.25 8.65
C ILE A 81 33.02 -7.72 7.22
N GLY A 82 31.86 -7.33 6.66
CA GLY A 82 31.50 -7.61 5.28
C GLY A 82 32.43 -6.92 4.28
N MET A 83 32.81 -5.66 4.53
CA MET A 83 33.77 -4.91 3.70
C MET A 83 35.18 -5.51 3.76
N GLU A 84 35.65 -5.90 4.95
CA GLU A 84 36.93 -6.59 5.11
C GLU A 84 36.95 -7.94 4.38
N LEU A 85 35.85 -8.69 4.44
CA LEU A 85 35.69 -9.95 3.71
C LEU A 85 35.71 -9.71 2.19
N ALA A 86 34.99 -8.70 1.70
CA ALA A 86 34.96 -8.34 0.28
C ALA A 86 36.37 -7.96 -0.21
N GLY A 87 37.09 -7.11 0.53
CA GLY A 87 38.48 -6.75 0.22
C GLY A 87 39.42 -7.94 0.18
N ALA A 88 39.34 -8.84 1.18
CA ALA A 88 40.21 -10.02 1.27
C ALA A 88 39.90 -11.09 0.20
N VAL A 89 38.65 -11.21 -0.23
CA VAL A 89 38.22 -12.23 -1.21
C VAL A 89 38.37 -11.75 -2.65
N LEU A 90 38.07 -10.48 -2.91
CA LEU A 90 38.03 -9.90 -4.26
C LEU A 90 39.30 -9.15 -4.61
N GLY A 91 40.14 -8.79 -3.63
CA GLY A 91 41.45 -8.18 -3.84
C GLY A 91 41.39 -6.84 -4.59
N GLY A 92 40.27 -6.13 -4.53
CA GLY A 92 40.04 -4.88 -5.27
C GLY A 92 39.92 -5.03 -6.78
N LYS A 93 39.77 -6.25 -7.30
CA LYS A 93 39.75 -6.55 -8.74
C LYS A 93 38.34 -6.68 -9.34
N TYR A 94 37.31 -6.77 -8.50
CA TYR A 94 35.93 -7.02 -8.90
C TYR A 94 35.03 -5.92 -8.35
N GLU A 95 34.09 -5.47 -9.17
CA GLU A 95 33.04 -4.57 -8.73
C GLU A 95 32.10 -5.32 -7.78
N PHE A 96 31.65 -4.67 -6.71
CA PHE A 96 30.73 -5.29 -5.75
C PHE A 96 29.78 -4.31 -5.07
N VAL A 97 28.65 -4.85 -4.61
CA VAL A 97 27.67 -4.20 -3.74
C VAL A 97 27.53 -5.04 -2.47
N LEU A 98 27.70 -4.42 -1.31
CA LEU A 98 27.55 -5.01 0.01
C LEU A 98 26.40 -4.34 0.76
N THR A 99 25.52 -5.12 1.36
CA THR A 99 24.46 -4.62 2.25
C THR A 99 24.34 -5.46 3.51
N THR A 100 24.10 -4.84 4.66
CA THR A 100 23.77 -5.56 5.91
C THR A 100 22.27 -5.55 6.12
N HIS A 101 21.67 -6.72 6.34
CA HIS A 101 20.25 -6.87 6.61
C HIS A 101 19.97 -7.00 8.11
N VAL A 102 18.98 -6.24 8.59
CA VAL A 102 18.50 -6.19 9.98
C VAL A 102 17.06 -6.71 10.13
N ASP A 103 16.46 -7.26 9.07
CA ASP A 103 15.05 -7.66 9.00
C ASP A 103 14.74 -9.02 9.67
N LYS A 104 15.78 -9.75 10.10
CA LYS A 104 15.67 -11.07 10.72
C LYS A 104 16.32 -11.06 12.10
N ASP A 105 16.00 -12.07 12.91
CA ASP A 105 16.56 -12.26 14.26
C ASP A 105 18.10 -12.28 14.27
N HIS A 106 18.75 -12.64 13.16
CA HIS A 106 20.20 -12.61 13.01
C HIS A 106 20.61 -11.64 11.90
N LEU A 107 21.67 -10.88 12.15
CA LEU A 107 22.28 -10.03 11.15
C LEU A 107 22.97 -10.86 10.06
N HIS A 108 22.84 -10.43 8.81
CA HIS A 108 23.56 -11.04 7.70
C HIS A 108 23.94 -10.02 6.63
N ASN A 109 25.16 -10.16 6.11
CA ASN A 109 25.65 -9.41 4.98
C ASN A 109 25.29 -10.11 3.68
N HIS A 110 24.93 -9.32 2.68
CA HIS A 110 24.79 -9.71 1.30
C HIS A 110 25.83 -8.98 0.46
N LEU A 111 26.75 -9.73 -0.16
CA LEU A 111 27.76 -9.24 -1.08
C LEU A 111 27.46 -9.78 -2.48
N ILE A 112 27.09 -8.91 -3.41
CA ILE A 112 26.97 -9.25 -4.83
C ILE A 112 28.18 -8.68 -5.56
N PHE A 113 28.93 -9.51 -6.27
CA PHE A 113 30.11 -9.09 -7.03
C PHE A 113 30.11 -9.61 -8.46
N ASN A 114 30.79 -8.88 -9.34
CA ASN A 114 30.85 -9.19 -10.77
C ASN A 114 31.54 -10.55 -10.99
N ALA A 115 31.07 -11.31 -11.98
CA ALA A 115 31.69 -12.57 -12.38
C ALA A 115 33.04 -12.37 -13.07
N VAL A 116 33.34 -11.17 -13.55
CA VAL A 116 34.57 -10.80 -14.27
C VAL A 116 35.27 -9.65 -13.56
N SER A 117 36.60 -9.67 -13.55
CA SER A 117 37.42 -8.59 -13.03
C SER A 117 37.49 -7.42 -14.01
N PHE A 118 37.39 -6.19 -13.51
CA PHE A 118 37.62 -4.98 -14.32
C PHE A 118 39.11 -4.64 -14.49
N VAL A 119 40.02 -5.38 -13.82
CA VAL A 119 41.47 -5.14 -13.86
C VAL A 119 42.15 -6.04 -14.88
N ASP A 120 41.89 -7.35 -14.81
CA ASP A 120 42.54 -8.34 -15.68
C ASP A 120 41.59 -9.01 -16.66
N TYR A 121 40.30 -8.62 -16.67
CA TYR A 121 39.23 -9.18 -17.50
C TYR A 121 39.07 -10.70 -17.37
N LYS A 122 39.59 -11.31 -16.29
CA LYS A 122 39.45 -12.75 -16.02
C LYS A 122 38.20 -13.03 -15.20
N LYS A 123 37.64 -14.23 -15.43
CA LYS A 123 36.49 -14.74 -14.69
C LYS A 123 36.86 -15.17 -13.28
N TYR A 124 35.95 -14.91 -12.34
CA TYR A 124 36.04 -15.43 -10.99
C TYR A 124 35.92 -16.95 -10.97
N HIS A 125 36.98 -17.62 -10.53
CA HIS A 125 37.05 -19.08 -10.48
C HIS A 125 36.36 -19.63 -9.22
N SER A 126 35.08 -19.99 -9.35
CA SER A 126 34.32 -20.57 -8.25
C SER A 126 34.34 -22.09 -8.27
N ASN A 127 35.00 -22.67 -7.29
CA ASN A 127 35.09 -24.10 -7.06
C ASN A 127 35.06 -24.36 -5.54
N LYS A 128 35.15 -25.64 -5.15
CA LYS A 128 35.12 -26.04 -3.73
C LYS A 128 36.27 -25.40 -2.94
N GLN A 129 37.46 -25.27 -3.53
CA GLN A 129 38.63 -24.66 -2.88
C GLN A 129 38.43 -23.15 -2.65
N SER A 130 37.92 -22.41 -3.64
CA SER A 130 37.67 -20.98 -3.48
C SER A 130 36.52 -20.68 -2.52
N TYR A 131 35.51 -21.55 -2.42
CA TYR A 131 34.53 -21.47 -1.33
C TYR A 131 35.15 -21.76 0.05
N HIS A 132 36.01 -22.78 0.18
CA HIS A 132 36.74 -23.03 1.43
C HIS A 132 37.69 -21.88 1.80
N PHE A 133 38.24 -21.18 0.81
CA PHE A 133 38.98 -19.94 1.03
C PHE A 133 38.08 -18.84 1.59
N ILE A 134 36.93 -18.54 0.96
CA ILE A 134 35.96 -17.57 1.48
C ILE A 134 35.56 -17.90 2.93
N ARG A 135 35.26 -19.19 3.20
CA ARG A 135 34.89 -19.62 4.54
C ARG A 135 36.02 -19.42 5.55
N ARG A 136 37.25 -19.86 5.24
CA ARG A 136 38.41 -19.66 6.14
C ARG A 136 38.70 -18.18 6.37
N THR A 137 38.56 -17.35 5.34
CA THR A 137 38.73 -15.89 5.43
C THR A 137 37.66 -15.27 6.31
N SER A 138 36.38 -15.62 6.12
CA SER A 138 35.30 -15.19 7.00
C SER A 138 35.51 -15.67 8.43
N ASP A 139 35.88 -16.93 8.64
CA ASP A 139 36.11 -17.48 9.98
C ASP A 139 37.30 -16.77 10.66
N ARG A 140 38.35 -16.45 9.91
CA ARG A 140 39.50 -15.69 10.42
C ARG A 140 39.08 -14.26 10.82
N ILE A 141 38.41 -13.53 9.95
CA ILE A 141 37.95 -12.15 10.22
C ILE A 141 36.97 -12.16 11.40
N CYS A 142 35.97 -13.04 11.39
CA CYS A 142 35.04 -13.15 12.52
C CYS A 142 35.75 -13.47 13.84
N LYS A 143 36.81 -14.30 13.85
CA LYS A 143 37.63 -14.53 15.05
C LYS A 143 38.43 -13.29 15.47
N GLU A 144 38.99 -12.55 14.53
CA GLU A 144 39.72 -11.29 14.78
C GLU A 144 38.81 -10.24 15.43
N HIS A 145 37.52 -10.21 15.05
CA HIS A 145 36.48 -9.38 15.67
C HIS A 145 35.78 -10.06 16.88
N GLY A 146 36.31 -11.18 17.39
CA GLY A 146 35.81 -11.82 18.61
C GLY A 146 34.49 -12.60 18.48
N LEU A 147 33.96 -12.79 17.27
CA LEU A 147 32.69 -13.47 16.98
C LEU A 147 32.81 -15.01 17.01
N SER A 148 31.67 -15.68 17.19
CA SER A 148 31.63 -17.15 17.13
C SER A 148 31.72 -17.66 15.69
N VAL A 149 32.56 -18.66 15.46
CA VAL A 149 32.70 -19.32 14.15
C VAL A 149 32.37 -20.80 14.24
N VAL A 150 31.97 -21.39 13.12
CA VAL A 150 31.66 -22.82 13.06
C VAL A 150 32.94 -23.63 13.20
N VAL A 151 33.08 -24.36 14.31
CA VAL A 151 34.17 -25.32 14.51
C VAL A 151 34.00 -26.48 13.52
N PRO A 152 34.99 -26.79 12.67
CA PRO A 152 34.89 -27.94 11.76
C PRO A 152 34.66 -29.22 12.56
N GLY A 153 33.51 -29.89 12.33
CA GLY A 153 33.21 -31.20 12.92
C GLY A 153 32.17 -31.24 14.04
N GLN A 154 31.71 -30.10 14.57
CA GLN A 154 30.60 -30.05 15.53
C GLN A 154 29.34 -29.45 14.86
N ASP A 155 28.27 -30.25 14.88
CA ASP A 155 26.91 -29.99 14.38
C ASP A 155 26.70 -29.88 12.85
N LYS A 156 26.11 -30.94 12.29
CA LYS A 156 25.43 -30.89 10.98
C LYS A 156 24.09 -30.18 11.18
N GLY A 157 23.86 -29.06 10.50
CA GLY A 157 22.56 -28.37 10.50
C GLY A 157 21.42 -29.27 10.00
N LYS A 158 20.17 -28.93 10.36
CA LYS A 158 18.96 -29.65 9.91
C LYS A 158 18.93 -29.71 8.38
N SER A 159 18.63 -30.87 7.81
CA SER A 159 18.44 -30.97 6.35
C SER A 159 17.17 -30.22 5.93
N TYR A 160 17.11 -29.73 4.69
CA TYR A 160 15.93 -29.02 4.18
C TYR A 160 14.65 -29.88 4.26
N ALA A 161 14.77 -31.19 4.00
CA ALA A 161 13.67 -32.15 4.14
C ALA A 161 13.16 -32.26 5.59
N GLU A 162 14.08 -32.23 6.56
CA GLU A 162 13.76 -32.29 7.99
C GLU A 162 13.06 -31.02 8.48
N TYR A 163 13.48 -29.85 7.98
CA TYR A 163 12.82 -28.56 8.26
C TYR A 163 11.39 -28.50 7.70
N THR A 164 11.18 -28.97 6.46
CA THR A 164 9.85 -28.98 5.83
C THR A 164 8.88 -29.94 6.51
N ALA A 165 9.35 -31.14 6.89
CA ALA A 165 8.54 -32.13 7.61
C ALA A 165 8.14 -31.64 9.02
N GLU A 166 9.00 -30.87 9.69
CA GLU A 166 8.71 -30.28 11.01
C GLU A 166 7.61 -29.20 10.90
N LYS A 167 7.66 -28.35 9.87
CA LYS A 167 6.63 -27.33 9.61
C LYS A 167 5.26 -27.92 9.23
N GLN A 168 5.24 -29.09 8.58
CA GLN A 168 4.01 -29.80 8.20
C GLN A 168 3.49 -30.74 9.31
N GLY A 169 4.19 -30.84 10.46
CA GLY A 169 3.81 -31.73 11.55
C GLY A 169 4.02 -33.23 11.24
N THR A 170 4.69 -33.56 10.14
CA THR A 170 4.96 -34.92 9.68
C THR A 170 6.31 -35.47 10.16
N SER A 171 7.13 -34.65 10.84
CA SER A 171 8.44 -35.06 11.37
C SER A 171 8.33 -36.13 12.46
N TYR A 172 8.78 -37.35 12.15
CA TYR A 172 8.89 -38.46 13.12
C TYR A 172 9.79 -38.12 14.32
N LYS A 173 10.88 -37.36 14.09
CA LYS A 173 11.77 -36.89 15.18
C LYS A 173 11.07 -35.94 16.14
N ALA A 174 10.24 -35.03 15.63
CA ALA A 174 9.49 -34.09 16.46
C ALA A 174 8.41 -34.83 17.26
N LYS A 175 7.66 -35.75 16.62
CA LYS A 175 6.67 -36.60 17.29
C LYS A 175 7.27 -37.43 18.42
N LEU A 176 8.45 -38.01 18.19
CA LEU A 176 9.16 -38.78 19.21
C LEU A 176 9.63 -37.91 20.39
N LYS A 177 10.15 -36.70 20.13
CA LYS A 177 10.52 -35.75 21.20
C LYS A 177 9.32 -35.37 22.05
N THR A 178 8.21 -35.02 21.42
CA THR A 178 6.97 -34.66 22.13
C THR A 178 6.44 -35.82 22.96
N ALA A 179 6.48 -37.06 22.44
CA ALA A 179 6.10 -38.25 23.18
C ALA A 179 7.01 -38.46 24.40
N ILE A 180 8.33 -38.38 24.24
CA ILE A 180 9.30 -38.48 25.35
C ILE A 180 9.04 -37.38 26.39
N ASP A 181 8.90 -36.13 25.96
CA ASP A 181 8.71 -34.98 26.87
C ASP A 181 7.38 -35.05 27.63
N THR A 182 6.34 -35.63 27.04
CA THR A 182 5.03 -35.83 27.67
C THR A 182 5.05 -36.97 28.68
N LEU A 183 5.87 -38.00 28.44
CA LEU A 183 5.99 -39.17 29.31
C LEU A 183 6.96 -38.96 30.47
N ILE A 184 8.03 -38.17 30.30
CA ILE A 184 9.05 -37.92 31.35
C ILE A 184 8.44 -37.55 32.72
N PRO A 185 7.43 -36.67 32.83
CA PRO A 185 6.82 -36.34 34.13
C PRO A 185 6.01 -37.47 34.77
N GLN A 186 5.66 -38.51 34.00
CA GLN A 186 4.70 -39.56 34.39
C GLN A 186 5.35 -40.92 34.67
N VAL A 187 6.66 -41.04 34.44
CA VAL A 187 7.42 -42.29 34.54
C VAL A 187 8.39 -42.21 35.71
N LYS A 188 8.57 -43.32 36.43
CA LYS A 188 9.44 -43.39 37.61
C LYS A 188 10.88 -43.68 37.24
N ASP A 189 11.08 -44.45 36.20
CA ASP A 189 12.39 -44.85 35.71
C ASP A 189 12.43 -44.89 34.18
N PHE A 190 13.64 -45.10 33.66
CA PHE A 190 13.89 -45.11 32.23
C PHE A 190 13.26 -46.34 31.53
N ASP A 191 13.07 -47.46 32.22
CA ASP A 191 12.49 -48.67 31.64
C ASP A 191 10.97 -48.58 31.53
N GLU A 192 10.31 -47.86 32.44
CA GLU A 192 8.91 -47.48 32.34
C GLU A 192 8.65 -46.55 31.14
N LEU A 193 9.58 -45.62 30.85
CA LEU A 193 9.52 -44.78 29.66
C LEU A 193 9.55 -45.61 28.37
N LEU A 194 10.42 -46.62 28.29
CA LEU A 194 10.52 -47.48 27.10
C LEU A 194 9.25 -48.32 26.90
N ARG A 195 8.66 -48.86 27.98
CA ARG A 195 7.40 -49.61 27.91
C ARG A 195 6.25 -48.76 27.42
N ARG A 196 6.07 -47.55 27.96
CA ARG A 196 5.01 -46.64 27.51
C ARG A 196 5.18 -46.17 26.07
N LEU A 197 6.42 -46.02 25.61
CA LEU A 197 6.69 -45.73 24.19
C LEU A 197 6.35 -46.92 23.29
N GLN A 198 6.56 -48.17 23.73
CA GLN A 198 6.09 -49.35 22.99
C GLN A 198 4.56 -49.42 22.91
N GLU A 199 3.85 -49.11 23.99
CA GLU A 199 2.38 -49.04 24.00
C GLU A 199 1.84 -47.95 23.05
N MET A 200 2.56 -46.85 22.89
CA MET A 200 2.26 -45.79 21.89
C MET A 200 2.62 -46.18 20.45
N GLY A 201 3.07 -47.41 20.20
CA GLY A 201 3.34 -47.94 18.86
C GLY A 201 4.74 -47.62 18.32
N TYR A 202 5.72 -47.35 19.19
CA TYR A 202 7.13 -47.21 18.79
C TYR A 202 7.88 -48.53 18.96
N GLU A 203 8.52 -48.99 17.90
CA GLU A 203 9.48 -50.09 17.99
C GLU A 203 10.83 -49.60 18.51
N ILE A 204 11.41 -50.34 19.45
CA ILE A 204 12.64 -49.95 20.16
C ILE A 204 13.74 -50.96 19.86
N LYS A 205 14.91 -50.45 19.45
CA LYS A 205 16.13 -51.24 19.27
C LYS A 205 17.22 -50.73 20.21
N GLN A 206 17.67 -51.60 21.11
CA GLN A 206 18.78 -51.32 22.03
C GLN A 206 20.12 -51.66 21.38
N GLY A 207 21.07 -50.74 21.45
CA GLY A 207 22.43 -50.84 20.90
C GLY A 207 23.27 -49.70 21.48
N LYS A 208 24.42 -49.34 20.88
CA LYS A 208 25.28 -48.24 21.39
C LYS A 208 24.52 -46.91 21.63
N TYR A 209 23.45 -46.67 20.89
CA TYR A 209 22.46 -45.63 21.17
C TYR A 209 21.07 -46.24 20.99
N ILE A 210 20.17 -46.00 21.95
CA ILE A 210 18.78 -46.43 21.84
C ILE A 210 18.15 -45.80 20.60
N SER A 211 17.42 -46.62 19.85
CA SER A 211 16.83 -46.21 18.58
C SER A 211 15.34 -46.54 18.53
N PHE A 212 14.54 -45.61 18.01
CA PHE A 212 13.08 -45.70 17.97
C PHE A 212 12.56 -45.64 16.53
N ARG A 213 11.51 -46.40 16.21
CA ARG A 213 10.83 -46.39 14.91
C ARG A 213 9.33 -46.29 15.12
N ALA A 214 8.70 -45.25 14.56
CA ALA A 214 7.25 -45.09 14.59
C ALA A 214 6.57 -45.92 13.47
N ALA A 215 5.27 -46.23 13.63
CA ALA A 215 4.47 -46.86 12.58
C ALA A 215 4.52 -46.04 11.27
N GLY A 216 4.93 -46.71 10.17
CA GLY A 216 5.12 -46.09 8.85
C GLY A 216 6.49 -45.42 8.62
N GLN A 217 7.42 -45.47 9.58
CA GLN A 217 8.78 -44.97 9.41
C GLN A 217 9.72 -46.10 8.93
N GLU A 218 10.39 -45.91 7.80
CA GLU A 218 11.29 -46.94 7.23
C GLU A 218 12.56 -47.20 8.08
N ARG A 219 13.17 -46.15 8.65
CA ARG A 219 14.45 -46.22 9.36
C ARG A 219 14.34 -45.83 10.83
N PHE A 220 15.11 -46.49 11.69
CA PHE A 220 15.22 -46.17 13.12
C PHE A 220 15.89 -44.81 13.38
N THR A 221 15.39 -44.07 14.38
CA THR A 221 15.89 -42.79 14.86
C THR A 221 16.70 -42.98 16.15
N ARG A 222 17.99 -42.68 16.13
CA ARG A 222 18.87 -42.79 17.32
C ARG A 222 18.70 -41.60 18.26
N THR A 223 18.73 -41.82 19.58
CA THR A 223 18.68 -40.78 20.63
C THR A 223 19.70 -39.66 20.40
N LYS A 224 20.96 -39.99 20.05
CA LYS A 224 22.01 -39.01 19.73
C LYS A 224 21.61 -38.00 18.63
N THR A 225 20.71 -38.37 17.72
CA THR A 225 20.27 -37.49 16.63
C THR A 225 19.11 -36.57 17.00
N LEU A 226 18.52 -36.74 18.20
CA LEU A 226 17.46 -35.90 18.73
C LEU A 226 18.02 -34.65 19.44
N GLY A 227 19.28 -34.67 19.84
CA GLY A 227 19.98 -33.54 20.48
C GLY A 227 20.43 -33.86 21.90
N ALA A 228 21.23 -32.96 22.48
CA ALA A 228 21.89 -33.19 23.77
C ALA A 228 20.92 -33.46 24.94
N ALA A 229 19.70 -32.91 24.90
CA ALA A 229 18.68 -33.10 25.93
C ALA A 229 17.91 -34.45 25.86
N TYR A 230 18.22 -35.29 24.85
CA TYR A 230 17.53 -36.55 24.57
C TYR A 230 18.49 -37.75 24.47
N THR A 231 19.72 -37.62 24.98
CA THR A 231 20.58 -38.78 25.19
C THR A 231 20.04 -39.63 26.34
N GLU A 232 20.48 -40.88 26.45
CA GLU A 232 20.01 -41.79 27.50
C GLU A 232 20.31 -41.22 28.90
N GLU A 233 21.50 -40.66 29.07
CA GLU A 233 21.94 -40.03 30.31
C GLU A 233 21.10 -38.79 30.65
N ALA A 234 20.87 -37.91 29.66
CA ALA A 234 20.08 -36.70 29.85
C ALA A 234 18.61 -37.02 30.16
N ILE A 235 18.02 -38.05 29.54
CA ILE A 235 16.65 -38.49 29.84
C ILE A 235 16.59 -39.07 31.26
N LYS A 236 17.57 -39.89 31.67
CA LYS A 236 17.66 -40.42 33.04
C LYS A 236 17.80 -39.29 34.08
N GLU A 237 18.59 -38.26 33.80
CA GLU A 237 18.73 -37.07 34.65
C GLU A 237 17.44 -36.23 34.71
N ARG A 238 16.72 -36.12 33.58
CA ARG A 238 15.43 -35.43 33.51
C ARG A 238 14.34 -36.15 34.29
N ILE A 239 14.30 -37.48 34.27
CA ILE A 239 13.36 -38.29 35.08
C ILE A 239 13.66 -38.11 36.58
N LYS A 240 14.95 -38.03 36.96
CA LYS A 240 15.39 -37.77 38.34
C LYS A 240 15.18 -36.32 38.81
N GLY A 241 14.75 -35.41 37.94
CA GLY A 241 14.52 -33.99 38.27
C GLY A 241 15.78 -33.14 38.46
N VAL A 242 16.96 -33.64 38.07
CA VAL A 242 18.27 -32.97 38.29
C VAL A 242 18.72 -32.14 37.06
N TYR A 243 17.96 -32.17 35.97
CA TYR A 243 18.36 -31.54 34.72
C TYR A 243 18.27 -30.00 34.75
N VAL A 244 19.42 -29.32 34.79
CA VAL A 244 19.54 -27.88 34.59
C VAL A 244 19.91 -27.60 33.13
N ALA A 245 18.99 -27.00 32.37
CA ALA A 245 19.29 -26.55 31.01
C ALA A 245 20.39 -25.46 31.07
N LYS A 246 21.53 -25.67 30.39
CA LYS A 246 22.55 -24.63 30.23
C LYS A 246 22.00 -23.51 29.34
N THR A 247 21.36 -22.51 29.95
CA THR A 247 20.90 -21.30 29.25
C THR A 247 22.11 -20.43 28.88
N LYS A 248 22.15 -19.97 27.63
CA LYS A 248 23.17 -19.03 27.14
C LYS A 248 23.01 -17.70 27.89
N THR A 249 24.04 -17.25 28.59
CA THR A 249 24.06 -15.91 29.22
C THR A 249 23.98 -14.83 28.15
N LEU A 250 23.00 -13.92 28.29
CA LEU A 250 22.94 -12.67 27.55
C LEU A 250 24.15 -11.82 28.00
N ARG A 251 24.99 -11.41 27.05
CA ARG A 251 26.15 -10.54 27.32
C ARG A 251 25.72 -9.09 27.14
N GLU A 252 26.00 -8.26 28.15
CA GLU A 252 25.83 -6.81 28.11
C GLU A 252 26.66 -6.16 27.01
N ASP A 253 26.12 -5.10 26.41
CA ASP A 253 26.75 -4.25 25.39
C ASP A 253 28.14 -3.78 25.86
N LYS A 254 29.19 -4.31 25.23
CA LYS A 254 30.55 -3.83 25.46
C LYS A 254 30.84 -2.66 24.54
N LYS A 255 31.10 -1.48 25.13
CA LYS A 255 31.79 -0.35 24.50
C LYS A 255 32.94 -0.86 23.61
N ILE A 256 33.12 -0.25 22.44
CA ILE A 256 34.20 -0.56 21.49
C ILE A 256 35.54 -0.47 22.23
N ARG A 257 36.13 -1.62 22.56
CA ARG A 257 37.46 -1.70 23.18
C ARG A 257 38.47 -1.96 22.06
N LEU A 258 39.29 -0.96 21.75
CA LEU A 258 40.37 -1.05 20.75
C LEU A 258 41.54 -1.94 21.21
N VAL A 259 41.53 -2.39 22.46
CA VAL A 259 42.57 -3.18 23.11
C VAL A 259 41.94 -4.38 23.80
N VAL A 260 42.56 -5.56 23.67
CA VAL A 260 42.13 -6.80 24.33
C VAL A 260 42.48 -6.76 25.81
N ASP A 261 41.48 -6.84 26.67
CA ASP A 261 41.65 -6.96 28.12
C ASP A 261 42.25 -8.32 28.47
N LEU A 262 43.56 -8.37 28.73
CA LEU A 262 44.31 -9.60 28.96
C LEU A 262 43.92 -10.28 30.29
N GLU A 263 43.59 -9.50 31.31
CA GLU A 263 43.25 -9.99 32.64
C GLU A 263 41.88 -10.66 32.66
N ASN A 264 40.90 -10.10 31.94
CA ASN A 264 39.53 -10.63 31.91
C ASN A 264 39.23 -11.51 30.68
N SER A 265 40.22 -11.73 29.80
CA SER A 265 40.07 -12.58 28.63
C SER A 265 40.35 -14.04 28.97
N ILE A 266 39.27 -14.82 29.11
CA ILE A 266 39.30 -16.28 29.31
C ILE A 266 40.20 -16.96 28.26
N LYS A 267 40.22 -16.46 27.01
CA LYS A 267 41.07 -17.00 25.94
C LYS A 267 42.56 -16.67 26.11
N ALA A 268 42.89 -15.51 26.69
CA ALA A 268 44.28 -15.17 27.00
C ALA A 268 44.79 -16.02 28.16
N GLN A 269 43.95 -16.23 29.19
CA GLN A 269 44.28 -17.08 30.34
C GLN A 269 44.46 -18.57 29.96
N GLN A 270 43.67 -19.09 29.02
CA GLN A 270 43.67 -20.52 28.66
C GLN A 270 44.69 -20.91 27.57
N SER A 271 45.24 -19.95 26.82
CA SER A 271 46.10 -20.24 25.67
C SER A 271 47.26 -19.24 25.57
N ALA A 272 48.45 -19.70 25.93
CA ALA A 272 49.69 -18.91 25.88
C ALA A 272 49.97 -18.30 24.49
N GLY A 273 49.61 -19.00 23.40
CA GLY A 273 49.75 -18.47 22.04
C GLY A 273 48.81 -17.31 21.72
N TYR A 274 47.61 -17.32 22.31
CA TYR A 274 46.62 -16.24 22.13
C TYR A 274 46.97 -15.04 23.01
N GLU A 275 47.45 -15.28 24.23
CA GLU A 275 47.98 -14.23 25.11
C GLU A 275 49.12 -13.45 24.44
N ARG A 276 50.08 -14.17 23.84
CA ARG A 276 51.19 -13.54 23.11
C ARG A 276 50.71 -12.73 21.92
N TRP A 277 49.76 -13.24 21.14
CA TRP A 277 49.16 -12.49 20.03
C TRP A 277 48.42 -11.25 20.51
N ALA A 278 47.63 -11.36 21.58
CA ALA A 278 46.87 -10.25 22.15
C ALA A 278 47.79 -9.16 22.70
N LYS A 279 48.90 -9.51 23.36
CA LYS A 279 49.94 -8.56 23.77
C LYS A 279 50.52 -7.80 22.57
N ILE A 280 50.90 -8.51 21.51
CA ILE A 280 51.43 -7.90 20.28
C ILE A 280 50.38 -7.03 19.59
N HIS A 281 49.13 -7.48 19.54
CA HIS A 281 48.02 -6.71 18.96
C HIS A 281 47.79 -5.41 19.73
N ASN A 282 47.70 -5.49 21.05
CA ASN A 282 47.50 -4.34 21.92
C ASN A 282 48.62 -3.32 21.78
N LEU A 283 49.87 -3.77 21.74
CA LEU A 283 51.04 -2.91 21.50
C LEU A 283 50.97 -2.23 20.12
N LYS A 284 50.57 -2.96 19.07
CA LYS A 284 50.36 -2.38 17.74
C LYS A 284 49.24 -1.34 17.72
N GLN A 285 48.14 -1.58 18.44
CA GLN A 285 47.06 -0.60 18.54
C GLN A 285 47.47 0.63 19.34
N ALA A 286 48.17 0.45 20.46
CA ALA A 286 48.73 1.55 21.24
C ALA A 286 49.70 2.38 20.40
N ALA A 287 50.61 1.74 19.65
CA ALA A 287 51.53 2.44 18.75
C ALA A 287 50.79 3.21 17.65
N LYS A 288 49.74 2.64 17.05
CA LYS A 288 48.91 3.35 16.06
C LYS A 288 48.20 4.57 16.66
N SER A 289 47.60 4.41 17.85
CA SER A 289 46.95 5.52 18.54
C SER A 289 47.95 6.61 18.90
N MET A 290 49.12 6.25 19.42
CA MET A 290 50.18 7.21 19.72
C MET A 290 50.68 7.92 18.47
N ASN A 291 50.95 7.20 17.38
CA ASN A 291 51.33 7.81 16.10
C ASN A 291 50.27 8.80 15.62
N PHE A 292 48.99 8.43 15.70
CA PHE A 292 47.89 9.33 15.32
C PHE A 292 47.85 10.60 16.18
N LEU A 293 48.01 10.47 17.50
CA LEU A 293 48.04 11.61 18.41
C LEU A 293 49.26 12.52 18.11
N THR A 294 50.43 11.93 17.89
CA THR A 294 51.66 12.67 17.55
C THR A 294 51.56 13.35 16.19
N GLU A 295 51.10 12.65 15.15
CA GLU A 295 50.88 13.21 13.80
C GLU A 295 49.90 14.39 13.83
N ASN A 296 48.89 14.30 14.69
CA ASN A 296 47.90 15.35 14.87
C ASN A 296 48.27 16.39 15.94
N LYS A 297 49.47 16.32 16.54
CA LYS A 297 49.91 17.24 17.61
C LYS A 297 48.87 17.34 18.75
N ILE A 298 48.36 16.18 19.19
CA ILE A 298 47.43 16.07 20.31
C ILE A 298 48.26 15.62 21.51
N GLU A 299 48.80 16.59 22.24
CA GLU A 299 49.69 16.34 23.37
C GLU A 299 48.90 16.34 24.69
N TYR A 300 47.79 17.08 24.72
CA TYR A 300 46.92 17.21 25.89
C TYR A 300 45.50 16.73 25.62
N TYR A 301 44.85 16.24 26.68
CA TYR A 301 43.47 15.77 26.62
C TYR A 301 42.48 16.88 26.20
N SER A 302 42.71 18.12 26.61
CA SER A 302 41.91 19.28 26.21
C SER A 302 41.95 19.55 24.70
N GLU A 303 43.08 19.31 24.04
CA GLU A 303 43.22 19.44 22.58
C GLU A 303 42.46 18.35 21.84
N LEU A 304 42.43 17.13 22.40
CA LEU A 304 41.63 16.02 21.87
C LEU A 304 40.13 16.34 21.91
N GLU A 305 39.64 16.84 23.05
CA GLU A 305 38.24 17.24 23.22
C GLU A 305 37.87 18.40 22.28
N SER A 306 38.74 19.40 22.16
CA SER A 306 38.56 20.50 21.20
C SER A 306 38.45 19.99 19.77
N LYS A 307 39.35 19.11 19.34
CA LYS A 307 39.31 18.54 17.98
C LYS A 307 38.08 17.68 17.73
N ILE A 308 37.61 16.94 18.74
CA ILE A 308 36.35 16.19 18.62
C ILE A 308 35.19 17.16 18.41
N ALA A 309 35.11 18.25 19.20
CA ALA A 309 34.08 19.27 19.04
C ALA A 309 34.14 19.93 17.65
N ASP A 310 35.33 20.26 17.15
CA ASP A 310 35.54 20.82 15.82
C ASP A 310 35.10 19.84 14.71
N ILE A 311 35.44 18.56 14.85
CA ILE A 311 35.02 17.52 13.88
C ILE A 311 33.50 17.32 13.92
N MET A 312 32.89 17.31 15.11
CA MET A 312 31.43 17.16 15.26
C MET A 312 30.69 18.36 14.66
N THR A 313 31.15 19.58 14.92
CA THR A 313 30.55 20.79 14.34
C THR A 313 30.74 20.83 12.82
N ALA A 314 31.91 20.44 12.30
CA ALA A 314 32.15 20.30 10.86
C ALA A 314 31.24 19.22 10.23
N HIS A 315 31.05 18.09 10.92
CA HIS A 315 30.15 17.02 10.48
C HIS A 315 28.70 17.51 10.42
N ASP A 316 28.22 18.20 11.47
CA ASP A 316 26.85 18.73 11.51
C ASP A 316 26.63 19.80 10.45
N ALA A 317 27.62 20.66 10.21
CA ALA A 317 27.61 21.65 9.13
C ALA A 317 27.55 20.97 7.75
N ALA A 318 28.35 19.92 7.52
CA ALA A 318 28.32 19.14 6.29
C ALA A 318 26.98 18.43 6.09
N ALA A 319 26.43 17.81 7.14
CA ALA A 319 25.12 17.16 7.11
C ALA A 319 24.00 18.16 6.76
N LYS A 320 24.05 19.37 7.32
CA LYS A 320 23.12 20.45 6.98
C LYS A 320 23.26 20.88 5.51
N ALA A 321 24.48 21.07 5.03
CA ALA A 321 24.73 21.45 3.64
C ALA A 321 24.22 20.39 2.64
N VAL A 322 24.44 19.10 2.92
CA VAL A 322 23.90 17.99 2.12
C VAL A 322 22.37 18.05 2.07
N LYS A 323 21.72 18.25 3.22
CA LYS A 323 20.26 18.34 3.31
C LYS A 323 19.70 19.53 2.50
N GLU A 324 20.38 20.67 2.50
CA GLU A 324 19.99 21.84 1.69
C GLU A 324 20.15 21.57 0.19
N VAL A 325 21.24 20.90 -0.23
CA VAL A 325 21.45 20.50 -1.63
C VAL A 325 20.38 19.51 -2.08
N GLU A 326 20.04 18.50 -1.26
CA GLU A 326 18.97 17.55 -1.55
C GLU A 326 17.62 18.25 -1.79
N GLN A 327 17.28 19.25 -0.96
CA GLN A 327 16.06 20.02 -1.11
C GLN A 327 16.05 20.82 -2.42
N ARG A 328 17.16 21.49 -2.76
CA ARG A 328 17.29 22.24 -4.02
C ARG A 328 17.17 21.34 -5.24
N ILE A 329 17.82 20.16 -5.22
CA ILE A 329 17.72 19.16 -6.29
C ILE A 329 16.28 18.66 -6.42
N SER A 330 15.60 18.39 -5.30
CA SER A 330 14.20 17.96 -5.32
C SER A 330 13.27 19.00 -5.95
N VAL A 331 13.48 20.30 -5.71
CA VAL A 331 12.68 21.35 -6.32
C VAL A 331 12.95 21.44 -7.83
N LYS A 332 14.23 21.43 -8.23
CA LYS A 332 14.64 21.47 -9.65
C LYS A 332 14.13 20.29 -10.46
N ILE A 333 14.16 19.08 -9.89
CA ILE A 333 13.62 17.88 -10.54
C ILE A 333 12.11 18.03 -10.74
N LYS A 334 11.37 18.44 -9.69
CA LYS A 334 9.91 18.65 -9.80
C LYS A 334 9.55 19.71 -10.85
N SER A 335 10.28 20.82 -10.91
CA SER A 335 10.05 21.86 -11.92
C SER A 335 10.40 21.39 -13.34
N ALA A 336 11.48 20.64 -13.51
CA ALA A 336 11.86 20.06 -14.81
C ALA A 336 10.80 19.07 -15.33
N TYR A 337 10.29 18.18 -14.48
CA TYR A 337 9.18 17.29 -14.85
C TYR A 337 7.91 18.08 -15.20
N ARG A 338 7.63 19.18 -14.49
CA ARG A 338 6.47 20.04 -14.76
C ARG A 338 6.58 20.80 -16.08
N ALA A 339 7.76 21.34 -16.37
CA ALA A 339 8.03 22.00 -17.65
C ALA A 339 7.89 21.01 -18.82
N ARG A 340 8.42 19.79 -18.69
CA ARG A 340 8.26 18.74 -19.71
C ARG A 340 6.79 18.35 -19.91
N PHE A 341 6.03 18.22 -18.82
CA PHE A 341 4.60 17.98 -18.91
C PHE A 341 3.90 19.10 -19.66
N GLN A 342 4.13 20.36 -19.29
CA GLN A 342 3.56 21.56 -19.95
C GLN A 342 3.90 21.67 -21.45
N GLN A 343 5.04 21.12 -21.87
CA GLN A 343 5.41 21.01 -23.29
C GLN A 343 4.64 19.90 -24.04
N GLY A 344 3.69 19.20 -23.40
CA GLY A 344 2.93 18.11 -24.01
C GLY A 344 3.71 16.80 -24.17
N LYS A 345 4.85 16.64 -23.48
CA LYS A 345 5.69 15.43 -23.60
C LYS A 345 5.15 14.31 -22.71
N PHE A 346 4.95 13.13 -23.29
CA PHE A 346 4.59 11.92 -22.56
C PHE A 346 5.77 11.38 -21.75
N MET A 347 5.58 11.25 -20.42
CA MET A 347 6.66 10.86 -19.49
C MET A 347 6.50 9.44 -18.92
N GLY A 348 5.53 8.66 -19.39
CA GLY A 348 5.31 7.29 -18.92
C GLY A 348 6.36 6.33 -19.48
N THR A 349 6.76 5.31 -18.70
CA THR A 349 7.69 4.26 -19.18
C THR A 349 7.05 3.43 -20.28
N THR A 350 5.78 3.08 -20.12
CA THR A 350 4.96 2.25 -21.03
C THR A 350 3.92 3.10 -21.74
N ALA A 351 3.69 2.86 -23.03
CA ALA A 351 2.62 3.52 -23.78
C ALA A 351 1.23 3.01 -23.32
N PRO A 352 0.20 3.86 -23.28
CA PRO A 352 -1.18 3.41 -23.07
C PRO A 352 -1.61 2.41 -24.14
N TYR A 353 -2.53 1.51 -23.81
CA TYR A 353 -3.07 0.54 -24.76
C TYR A 353 -3.71 1.27 -25.96
N GLY A 354 -3.50 0.81 -27.19
CA GLY A 354 -3.93 1.55 -28.39
C GLY A 354 -2.88 2.50 -28.96
N TYR A 355 -1.77 2.74 -28.23
CA TYR A 355 -0.69 3.63 -28.64
C TYR A 355 0.68 2.94 -28.60
N ILE A 356 1.60 3.46 -29.40
CA ILE A 356 3.03 3.17 -29.36
C ILE A 356 3.80 4.47 -29.11
N LYS A 357 5.00 4.37 -28.56
CA LYS A 357 5.92 5.52 -28.52
C LYS A 357 6.53 5.70 -29.90
N ASP A 358 6.67 6.95 -30.32
CA ASP A 358 7.38 7.27 -31.55
C ASP A 358 8.85 6.79 -31.43
N PRO A 359 9.37 6.01 -32.40
CA PRO A 359 10.79 5.65 -32.47
C PRO A 359 11.73 6.86 -32.51
N ALA A 360 11.29 7.99 -33.08
CA ALA A 360 12.08 9.22 -33.16
C ALA A 360 12.03 10.04 -31.86
N ASP A 361 10.85 10.21 -31.26
CA ASP A 361 10.68 10.84 -29.94
C ASP A 361 9.94 9.92 -28.97
N HIS A 362 10.68 9.36 -28.01
CA HIS A 362 10.11 8.48 -26.99
C HIS A 362 9.07 9.17 -26.07
N ASN A 363 8.96 10.50 -26.14
CA ASN A 363 7.96 11.29 -25.42
C ASN A 363 6.74 11.66 -26.28
N HIS A 364 6.63 11.17 -27.52
CA HIS A 364 5.45 11.34 -28.37
C HIS A 364 4.70 10.01 -28.54
N LEU A 365 3.37 10.07 -28.66
CA LEU A 365 2.49 8.90 -28.78
C LEU A 365 1.92 8.83 -30.19
N LEU A 366 2.08 7.68 -30.84
CA LEU A 366 1.48 7.36 -32.15
C LEU A 366 0.42 6.27 -31.97
N ILE A 367 -0.58 6.26 -32.84
CA ILE A 367 -1.64 5.24 -32.82
C ILE A 367 -1.05 3.88 -33.20
N ASP A 368 -1.41 2.85 -32.45
CA ASP A 368 -1.04 1.46 -32.75
C ASP A 368 -2.16 0.78 -33.53
N ASP A 369 -2.02 0.70 -34.85
CA ASP A 369 -3.02 0.12 -35.77
C ASP A 369 -3.48 -1.29 -35.36
N LYS A 370 -2.62 -2.06 -34.68
CA LYS A 370 -2.93 -3.44 -34.27
C LYS A 370 -3.97 -3.51 -33.16
N VAL A 371 -4.06 -2.51 -32.29
CA VAL A 371 -4.92 -2.54 -31.09
C VAL A 371 -5.82 -1.31 -30.95
N ALA A 372 -5.61 -0.26 -31.73
CA ALA A 372 -6.44 0.95 -31.73
C ALA A 372 -7.90 0.65 -32.10
N HIS A 373 -8.13 -0.28 -33.02
CA HIS A 373 -9.49 -0.72 -33.40
C HIS A 373 -10.27 -1.32 -32.21
N VAL A 374 -9.59 -2.01 -31.28
CA VAL A 374 -10.20 -2.55 -30.06
C VAL A 374 -10.64 -1.43 -29.14
N VAL A 375 -9.83 -0.38 -29.00
CA VAL A 375 -10.19 0.80 -28.20
C VAL A 375 -11.40 1.49 -28.80
N LYS A 376 -11.42 1.69 -30.12
CA LYS A 376 -12.58 2.26 -30.83
C LYS A 376 -13.84 1.43 -30.63
N GLU A 377 -13.75 0.10 -30.77
CA GLU A 377 -14.86 -0.82 -30.49
C GLU A 377 -15.38 -0.71 -29.04
N ILE A 378 -14.49 -0.54 -28.06
CA ILE A 378 -14.87 -0.34 -26.65
C ILE A 378 -15.69 0.96 -26.49
N PHE A 379 -15.28 2.05 -27.13
CA PHE A 379 -16.02 3.32 -27.10
C PHE A 379 -17.36 3.22 -27.86
N ASP A 380 -17.39 2.61 -29.03
CA ASP A 380 -18.63 2.38 -29.81
C ASP A 380 -19.65 1.55 -29.02
N LEU A 381 -19.20 0.49 -28.35
CA LEU A 381 -20.07 -0.32 -27.50
C LEU A 381 -20.60 0.47 -26.30
N ALA A 382 -19.79 1.39 -25.74
CA ALA A 382 -20.22 2.27 -24.66
C ALA A 382 -21.25 3.31 -25.14
N LEU A 383 -21.05 3.90 -26.33
CA LEU A 383 -22.01 4.81 -26.98
C LEU A 383 -23.34 4.11 -27.28
N LYS A 384 -23.32 2.84 -27.68
CA LYS A 384 -24.52 1.98 -27.82
C LYS A 384 -25.19 1.64 -26.47
N GLY A 385 -24.71 2.18 -25.36
CA GLY A 385 -25.28 1.97 -24.02
C GLY A 385 -24.86 0.66 -23.33
N ASN A 386 -23.92 -0.11 -23.88
CA ASN A 386 -23.49 -1.35 -23.23
C ASN A 386 -22.66 -1.08 -21.97
N GLY A 387 -22.84 -1.93 -20.96
CA GLY A 387 -22.16 -1.77 -19.66
C GLY A 387 -20.77 -2.35 -19.67
N VAL A 388 -19.91 -1.84 -18.78
CA VAL A 388 -18.54 -2.35 -18.61
C VAL A 388 -18.53 -3.89 -18.51
N ALA A 389 -19.46 -4.49 -17.76
CA ALA A 389 -19.56 -5.96 -17.66
C ALA A 389 -20.01 -6.66 -18.95
N LYS A 390 -20.83 -6.00 -19.78
CA LYS A 390 -21.25 -6.53 -21.10
C LYS A 390 -20.11 -6.38 -22.10
N ILE A 391 -19.41 -5.26 -22.09
CA ILE A 391 -18.19 -5.00 -22.89
C ILE A 391 -17.11 -6.03 -22.55
N CYS A 392 -16.81 -6.27 -21.26
CA CYS A 392 -15.85 -7.30 -20.86
C CYS A 392 -16.24 -8.70 -21.38
N ARG A 393 -17.52 -9.08 -21.31
CA ARG A 393 -17.98 -10.38 -21.84
C ARG A 393 -17.84 -10.48 -23.35
N HIS A 394 -18.08 -9.37 -24.06
CA HIS A 394 -17.89 -9.29 -25.51
C HIS A 394 -16.42 -9.47 -25.90
N LEU A 395 -15.51 -8.72 -25.29
CA LEU A 395 -14.06 -8.82 -25.54
C LEU A 395 -13.50 -10.21 -25.18
N ASN A 396 -13.95 -10.79 -24.05
CA ASN A 396 -13.53 -12.13 -23.65
C ASN A 396 -14.03 -13.20 -24.63
N LYS A 397 -15.23 -13.02 -25.22
CA LYS A 397 -15.78 -13.95 -26.21
C LYS A 397 -15.01 -13.89 -27.53
N GLN A 398 -14.55 -12.71 -27.93
CA GLN A 398 -13.68 -12.51 -29.11
C GLN A 398 -12.23 -12.96 -28.86
N HIS A 399 -11.88 -13.35 -27.62
CA HIS A 399 -10.55 -13.81 -27.26
C HIS A 399 -9.45 -12.76 -27.54
N ILE A 400 -9.75 -11.50 -27.25
CA ILE A 400 -8.83 -10.37 -27.45
C ILE A 400 -7.83 -10.26 -26.29
N LEU A 401 -6.55 -10.08 -26.62
CA LEU A 401 -5.49 -9.85 -25.64
C LEU A 401 -5.78 -8.61 -24.79
N ARG A 402 -5.68 -8.75 -23.48
CA ARG A 402 -5.84 -7.60 -22.57
C ARG A 402 -4.57 -6.72 -22.55
N PRO A 403 -4.65 -5.46 -22.08
CA PRO A 403 -3.52 -4.52 -22.13
C PRO A 403 -2.20 -5.03 -21.54
N ALA A 404 -2.26 -5.68 -20.37
CA ALA A 404 -1.07 -6.23 -19.72
C ALA A 404 -0.46 -7.43 -20.48
N ALA A 405 -1.28 -8.19 -21.21
CA ALA A 405 -0.80 -9.32 -22.01
C ALA A 405 -0.14 -8.81 -23.29
N TYR A 406 -0.75 -7.81 -23.93
CA TYR A 406 -0.17 -7.13 -25.08
C TYR A 406 1.16 -6.44 -24.76
N ALA A 407 1.27 -5.78 -23.60
CA ALA A 407 2.53 -5.19 -23.14
C ALA A 407 3.63 -6.26 -22.94
N ALA A 408 3.27 -7.44 -22.40
CA ALA A 408 4.22 -8.55 -22.25
C ALA A 408 4.70 -9.10 -23.61
N GLU A 409 3.81 -9.22 -24.60
CA GLU A 409 4.19 -9.65 -25.97
C GLU A 409 5.11 -8.65 -26.68
N ARG A 410 5.00 -7.36 -26.35
CA ARG A 410 5.90 -6.31 -26.83
C ARG A 410 7.28 -6.30 -26.13
N GLY A 411 7.53 -7.23 -25.21
CA GLY A 411 8.80 -7.33 -24.48
C GLY A 411 8.90 -6.40 -23.28
N GLU A 412 7.79 -5.84 -22.79
CA GLU A 412 7.82 -5.01 -21.59
C GLU A 412 7.92 -5.86 -20.32
N THR A 413 8.92 -5.56 -19.49
CA THR A 413 9.26 -6.36 -18.31
C THR A 413 8.27 -6.17 -17.16
N GLY A 414 7.91 -7.27 -16.48
CA GLY A 414 7.15 -7.23 -15.22
C GLY A 414 5.64 -7.47 -15.34
N PHE A 415 5.13 -7.65 -16.55
CA PHE A 415 3.72 -8.02 -16.78
C PHE A 415 3.49 -9.55 -16.77
N GLU A 416 4.53 -10.34 -17.03
CA GLU A 416 4.50 -11.81 -17.10
C GLU A 416 3.97 -12.49 -15.82
N ARG A 417 4.31 -11.93 -14.65
CA ARG A 417 3.84 -12.38 -13.33
C ARG A 417 2.31 -12.48 -13.21
N HIS A 418 1.57 -11.73 -14.03
CA HIS A 418 0.11 -11.74 -14.00
C HIS A 418 -0.50 -12.96 -14.71
N PHE A 419 0.31 -13.73 -15.42
CA PHE A 419 -0.09 -14.89 -16.23
C PHE A 419 0.56 -16.20 -15.77
N GLU A 420 1.43 -16.14 -14.76
CA GLU A 420 2.05 -17.34 -14.18
C GLU A 420 0.98 -18.33 -13.68
N GLY A 421 1.07 -19.58 -14.16
CA GLY A 421 0.21 -20.69 -13.79
C GLY A 421 -1.15 -20.79 -14.49
N ASN A 422 -1.54 -19.83 -15.35
CA ASN A 422 -2.74 -19.95 -16.19
C ASN A 422 -2.69 -18.98 -17.38
N GLU A 423 -2.61 -19.53 -18.59
CA GLU A 423 -2.47 -18.79 -19.85
C GLU A 423 -3.78 -18.11 -20.31
N ASP A 424 -4.95 -18.66 -19.98
CA ASP A 424 -6.26 -18.07 -20.30
C ASP A 424 -6.43 -16.67 -19.68
N LYS A 425 -5.70 -16.37 -18.60
CA LYS A 425 -5.69 -15.05 -17.96
C LYS A 425 -5.21 -13.93 -18.89
N ARG A 426 -4.53 -14.24 -20.00
CA ARG A 426 -4.12 -13.27 -21.03
C ARG A 426 -5.32 -12.63 -21.74
N TYR A 427 -6.42 -13.37 -21.86
CA TYR A 427 -7.62 -12.97 -22.61
C TYR A 427 -8.78 -12.52 -21.71
N ILE A 428 -8.64 -12.65 -20.38
CA ILE A 428 -9.67 -12.25 -19.43
C ILE A 428 -9.54 -10.75 -19.11
N TRP A 429 -10.44 -9.96 -19.71
CA TRP A 429 -10.61 -8.53 -19.44
C TRP A 429 -11.33 -8.30 -18.11
N SER A 430 -10.71 -7.48 -17.26
CA SER A 430 -11.32 -7.02 -16.01
C SER A 430 -12.16 -5.76 -16.24
N GLY A 431 -13.21 -5.58 -15.46
CA GLY A 431 -14.00 -4.35 -15.49
C GLY A 431 -13.20 -3.09 -15.15
N ASN A 432 -12.09 -3.23 -14.40
CA ASN A 432 -11.19 -2.11 -14.11
C ASN A 432 -10.37 -1.69 -15.32
N SER A 433 -9.94 -2.66 -16.15
CA SER A 433 -9.19 -2.38 -17.39
C SER A 433 -10.05 -1.57 -18.37
N VAL A 434 -11.27 -2.03 -18.65
CA VAL A 434 -12.21 -1.32 -19.53
C VAL A 434 -12.59 0.04 -18.95
N ARG A 435 -12.86 0.12 -17.63
CA ARG A 435 -13.16 1.41 -16.99
C ARG A 435 -11.99 2.40 -17.06
N SER A 436 -10.75 1.92 -16.97
CA SER A 436 -9.56 2.76 -17.09
C SER A 436 -9.36 3.31 -18.50
N ILE A 437 -9.74 2.54 -19.53
CA ILE A 437 -9.72 3.01 -20.93
C ILE A 437 -10.79 4.08 -21.12
N LEU A 438 -12.05 3.73 -20.81
CA LEU A 438 -13.18 4.64 -21.02
C LEU A 438 -13.05 5.97 -20.27
N ARG A 439 -12.39 6.02 -19.11
CA ARG A 439 -12.25 7.23 -18.29
C ARG A 439 -10.98 8.05 -18.57
N SER A 440 -10.09 7.62 -19.46
CA SER A 440 -8.81 8.29 -19.68
C SER A 440 -8.90 9.29 -20.84
N PRO A 441 -8.68 10.60 -20.60
CA PRO A 441 -8.72 11.62 -21.67
C PRO A 441 -7.62 11.47 -22.73
N ILE A 442 -6.62 10.63 -22.48
CA ILE A 442 -5.57 10.27 -23.46
C ILE A 442 -6.18 9.80 -24.77
N TYR A 443 -7.26 9.02 -24.72
CA TYR A 443 -7.89 8.49 -25.93
C TYR A 443 -8.58 9.57 -26.77
N ALA A 444 -8.81 10.76 -26.21
CA ALA A 444 -9.29 11.95 -26.90
C ALA A 444 -8.15 12.90 -27.31
N GLY A 445 -6.88 12.49 -27.22
CA GLY A 445 -5.71 13.29 -27.58
C GLY A 445 -5.16 14.17 -26.45
N ASN A 446 -5.71 14.07 -25.24
CA ASN A 446 -5.37 14.96 -24.12
C ASN A 446 -4.46 14.26 -23.10
N LEU A 447 -3.30 14.86 -22.78
CA LEU A 447 -2.44 14.32 -21.74
C LEU A 447 -2.91 14.76 -20.35
N VAL A 448 -3.00 13.80 -19.43
CA VAL A 448 -3.40 14.05 -18.04
C VAL A 448 -2.27 13.67 -17.10
N GLY A 449 -1.81 14.65 -16.34
CA GLY A 449 -0.71 14.52 -15.39
C GLY A 449 -1.14 14.65 -13.94
N TYR A 450 -0.19 14.47 -13.02
CA TYR A 450 -0.29 14.90 -11.62
C TYR A 450 -1.48 14.36 -10.80
N LYS A 451 -2.09 13.23 -11.21
CA LYS A 451 -3.19 12.56 -10.49
C LYS A 451 -2.85 12.21 -9.03
N ARG A 452 -1.57 11.95 -8.75
CA ARG A 452 -1.04 11.69 -7.40
C ARG A 452 0.30 12.40 -7.25
N ILE A 453 0.42 13.28 -6.26
CA ILE A 453 1.65 14.03 -6.00
C ILE A 453 2.21 13.61 -4.64
N ALA A 454 3.49 13.27 -4.58
CA ALA A 454 4.17 13.05 -3.31
C ALA A 454 4.44 14.40 -2.64
N ALA A 455 4.17 14.52 -1.33
CA ALA A 455 4.45 15.74 -0.57
C ALA A 455 5.93 16.15 -0.67
N ASN A 456 6.84 15.18 -0.57
CA ASN A 456 8.26 15.34 -0.82
C ASN A 456 8.80 14.09 -1.56
N MET A 457 10.01 14.17 -2.11
CA MET A 457 10.57 13.09 -2.93
C MET A 457 10.78 11.78 -2.14
N LYS A 458 11.00 11.89 -0.83
CA LYS A 458 11.27 10.76 0.09
C LYS A 458 9.97 10.10 0.62
N SER A 459 8.82 10.76 0.50
CA SER A 459 7.55 10.27 1.03
C SER A 459 6.98 9.16 0.16
N LYS A 460 6.70 8.00 0.78
CA LYS A 460 5.94 6.91 0.17
C LYS A 460 4.47 7.26 -0.04
N LYS A 461 3.93 8.25 0.69
CA LYS A 461 2.53 8.66 0.59
C LYS A 461 2.33 9.58 -0.62
N ARG A 462 1.50 9.13 -1.56
CA ARG A 462 1.07 9.89 -2.76
C ARG A 462 -0.44 10.06 -2.72
N PRO A 463 -0.98 11.07 -2.00
CA PRO A 463 -2.40 11.35 -2.00
C PRO A 463 -2.90 11.56 -3.43
N SER A 464 -4.10 11.04 -3.71
CA SER A 464 -4.77 11.23 -4.99
C SER A 464 -5.45 12.59 -4.99
N LYS A 465 -5.23 13.36 -6.04
CA LYS A 465 -6.00 14.57 -6.33
C LYS A 465 -7.39 14.21 -6.84
N LEU A 466 -8.35 15.09 -6.57
CA LEU A 466 -9.68 15.00 -7.17
C LEU A 466 -9.57 15.16 -8.69
N PRO A 467 -10.47 14.54 -9.50
CA PRO A 467 -10.43 14.68 -10.95
C PRO A 467 -10.45 16.12 -11.47
N GLU A 468 -11.14 17.02 -10.77
CA GLU A 468 -11.20 18.46 -11.07
C GLU A 468 -9.86 19.18 -10.91
N GLU A 469 -8.96 18.65 -10.08
CA GLU A 469 -7.62 19.20 -9.82
C GLU A 469 -6.54 18.60 -10.73
N TRP A 470 -6.94 17.77 -11.71
CA TRP A 470 -6.00 17.17 -12.66
C TRP A 470 -5.57 18.19 -13.69
N GLU A 471 -4.26 18.26 -13.94
CA GLU A 471 -3.73 19.08 -15.01
C GLU A 471 -3.88 18.32 -16.33
N VAL A 472 -4.66 18.90 -17.24
CA VAL A 472 -4.95 18.35 -18.57
C VAL A 472 -4.37 19.29 -19.62
N ILE A 473 -3.60 18.73 -20.55
CA ILE A 473 -3.05 19.46 -21.68
C ILE A 473 -3.76 18.97 -22.94
N PRO A 474 -4.49 19.85 -23.63
CA PRO A 474 -5.28 19.46 -24.79
C PRO A 474 -4.41 19.18 -26.02
N ASN A 475 -4.90 18.31 -26.93
CA ASN A 475 -4.36 18.13 -28.28
C ASN A 475 -2.84 17.87 -28.36
N THR A 476 -2.36 16.93 -27.57
CA THR A 476 -0.92 16.58 -27.48
C THR A 476 -0.50 15.48 -28.46
N HIS A 477 -1.43 14.63 -28.84
CA HIS A 477 -1.26 13.52 -29.78
C HIS A 477 -2.61 13.21 -30.42
N GLU A 478 -2.61 12.37 -31.46
CA GLU A 478 -3.83 12.00 -32.17
C GLU A 478 -4.74 11.13 -31.28
N GLY A 479 -5.99 11.58 -31.09
CA GLY A 479 -7.00 10.83 -30.33
C GLY A 479 -7.58 9.68 -31.16
N ILE A 480 -7.72 8.50 -30.55
CA ILE A 480 -8.44 7.37 -31.17
C ILE A 480 -9.95 7.68 -31.28
N VAL A 481 -10.47 8.49 -30.36
CA VAL A 481 -11.85 9.00 -30.36
C VAL A 481 -11.86 10.51 -30.31
N THR A 482 -12.95 11.11 -30.75
CA THR A 482 -13.15 12.56 -30.67
C THR A 482 -13.42 13.00 -29.23
N GLN A 483 -13.14 14.27 -28.93
CA GLN A 483 -13.46 14.86 -27.62
C GLN A 483 -14.96 14.77 -27.30
N GLU A 484 -15.81 14.98 -28.31
CA GLU A 484 -17.27 14.91 -28.17
C GLU A 484 -17.75 13.49 -27.79
N GLU A 485 -17.27 12.46 -28.49
CA GLU A 485 -17.59 11.06 -28.18
C GLU A 485 -17.13 10.69 -26.76
N PHE A 486 -15.94 11.16 -26.36
CA PHE A 486 -15.42 10.93 -25.02
C PHE A 486 -16.31 11.55 -23.94
N ASP A 487 -16.76 12.78 -24.14
CA ASP A 487 -17.60 13.50 -23.19
C ASP A 487 -18.99 12.88 -23.07
N ILE A 488 -19.60 12.45 -24.19
CA ILE A 488 -20.85 11.69 -24.19
C ILE A 488 -20.68 10.39 -23.40
N VAL A 489 -19.59 9.66 -23.59
CA VAL A 489 -19.31 8.43 -22.84
C VAL A 489 -19.11 8.71 -21.34
N GLN A 490 -18.45 9.80 -20.95
CA GLN A 490 -18.34 10.18 -19.54
C GLN A 490 -19.70 10.47 -18.91
N GLN A 491 -20.56 11.19 -19.64
CA GLN A 491 -21.94 11.46 -19.22
C GLN A 491 -22.73 10.17 -19.08
N LEU A 492 -22.64 9.24 -20.05
CA LEU A 492 -23.28 7.93 -20.00
C LEU A 492 -22.78 7.08 -18.82
N ILE A 493 -21.47 7.07 -18.53
CA ILE A 493 -20.91 6.31 -17.39
C ILE A 493 -21.41 6.88 -16.06
N THR A 494 -21.53 8.21 -15.96
CA THR A 494 -21.98 8.90 -14.74
C THR A 494 -23.48 8.78 -14.54
N SER A 495 -24.27 8.87 -15.61
CA SER A 495 -25.73 8.76 -15.61
C SER A 495 -26.21 7.31 -15.50
N ARG A 496 -25.35 6.31 -15.77
CA ARG A 496 -25.73 4.90 -15.74
C ARG A 496 -26.16 4.45 -14.34
N ARG A 497 -27.48 4.37 -14.16
CA ARG A 497 -28.13 3.79 -12.99
C ARG A 497 -28.51 2.34 -13.26
N LEU A 498 -28.48 1.51 -12.23
CA LEU A 498 -29.17 0.21 -12.29
C LEU A 498 -30.68 0.52 -12.32
N PRO A 499 -31.42 0.09 -13.36
CA PRO A 499 -32.84 0.41 -13.47
C PRO A 499 -33.64 -0.14 -12.29
N GLN A 500 -33.25 -1.32 -11.78
CA GLN A 500 -33.80 -1.89 -10.56
C GLN A 500 -32.71 -2.60 -9.75
N ASN A 501 -32.84 -2.53 -8.43
CA ASN A 501 -32.09 -3.42 -7.54
C ASN A 501 -32.59 -4.86 -7.67
N LYS A 502 -31.83 -5.85 -7.17
CA LYS A 502 -32.22 -7.28 -7.08
C LYS A 502 -33.57 -7.55 -6.36
N GLY A 503 -34.22 -6.53 -5.80
CA GLY A 503 -35.54 -6.60 -5.16
C GLY A 503 -36.64 -5.81 -5.89
N GLY A 504 -36.44 -5.39 -7.14
CA GLY A 504 -37.43 -4.64 -7.93
C GLY A 504 -37.54 -3.14 -7.62
N PHE A 505 -36.85 -2.64 -6.59
CA PHE A 505 -36.85 -1.22 -6.23
C PHE A 505 -36.07 -0.37 -7.24
N VAL A 506 -36.73 0.65 -7.79
CA VAL A 506 -36.14 1.71 -8.61
C VAL A 506 -35.56 2.78 -7.69
N ASN A 507 -34.25 3.02 -7.75
CA ASN A 507 -33.59 4.00 -6.89
C ASN A 507 -33.55 5.38 -7.57
N ILE A 508 -34.55 6.21 -7.30
CA ILE A 508 -34.64 7.58 -7.85
C ILE A 508 -33.51 8.50 -7.36
N PHE A 509 -32.97 8.23 -6.17
CA PHE A 509 -31.94 9.04 -5.52
C PHE A 509 -30.50 8.51 -5.75
N ALA A 510 -30.32 7.63 -6.74
CA ALA A 510 -29.03 7.01 -7.03
C ALA A 510 -27.96 8.05 -7.41
N GLY A 511 -26.90 8.13 -6.59
CA GLY A 511 -25.76 9.04 -6.80
C GLY A 511 -25.92 10.43 -6.16
N VAL A 512 -27.13 10.79 -5.72
CA VAL A 512 -27.43 12.10 -5.10
C VAL A 512 -27.23 12.04 -3.58
N ILE A 513 -27.58 10.91 -2.94
CA ILE A 513 -27.48 10.77 -1.47
C ILE A 513 -26.04 10.45 -1.06
N LYS A 514 -25.47 11.27 -0.19
CA LYS A 514 -24.12 11.14 0.37
C LYS A 514 -24.15 11.21 1.90
N CYS A 515 -23.13 10.62 2.50
CA CYS A 515 -22.91 10.64 3.95
C CYS A 515 -22.28 11.98 4.35
N VAL A 516 -22.73 12.59 5.46
CA VAL A 516 -22.11 13.80 6.02
C VAL A 516 -20.65 13.53 6.41
N ASP A 517 -20.42 12.48 7.21
CA ASP A 517 -19.09 12.23 7.81
C ASP A 517 -18.02 11.78 6.81
N CYS A 518 -18.34 10.86 5.90
CA CYS A 518 -17.34 10.26 5.02
C CYS A 518 -17.49 10.66 3.54
N GLY A 519 -18.47 11.50 3.19
CA GLY A 519 -18.74 11.96 1.82
C GLY A 519 -19.15 10.88 0.82
N CYS A 520 -19.17 9.61 1.22
CA CYS A 520 -19.46 8.48 0.33
C CYS A 520 -20.95 8.38 0.04
N ALA A 521 -21.29 7.90 -1.15
CA ALA A 521 -22.69 7.68 -1.54
C ALA A 521 -23.38 6.62 -0.64
N LEU A 522 -24.66 6.84 -0.34
CA LEU A 522 -25.48 5.85 0.35
C LEU A 522 -26.01 4.80 -0.64
N ARG A 523 -25.94 3.54 -0.26
CA ARG A 523 -26.41 2.39 -1.04
C ARG A 523 -27.81 1.98 -0.58
N ALA A 524 -28.72 1.77 -1.53
CA ALA A 524 -30.01 1.14 -1.25
C ALA A 524 -29.84 -0.37 -0.91
N MET A 525 -30.31 -0.79 0.25
CA MET A 525 -30.31 -2.16 0.75
C MET A 525 -31.73 -2.63 1.08
N ASN A 526 -32.03 -3.89 0.78
CA ASN A 526 -33.29 -4.52 1.15
C ASN A 526 -33.17 -5.10 2.57
N VAL A 527 -33.74 -4.43 3.57
CA VAL A 527 -33.61 -4.80 4.99
C VAL A 527 -34.86 -5.51 5.54
N HIS A 528 -36.03 -5.34 4.89
CA HIS A 528 -37.32 -5.82 5.44
C HIS A 528 -38.17 -6.71 4.52
N ARG A 529 -37.54 -7.51 3.64
CA ARG A 529 -38.17 -8.37 2.59
C ARG A 529 -39.36 -9.27 3.00
N ARG A 530 -39.67 -9.42 4.28
CA ARG A 530 -40.72 -10.32 4.83
C ARG A 530 -41.72 -9.65 5.78
N LYS A 531 -41.70 -8.32 5.94
CA LYS A 531 -42.47 -7.62 6.99
C LYS A 531 -43.37 -6.47 6.52
N ARG A 532 -43.26 -5.97 5.28
CA ARG A 532 -44.02 -4.79 4.83
C ARG A 532 -44.64 -5.00 3.43
N PRO A 533 -45.81 -4.39 3.15
CA PRO A 533 -46.57 -4.62 1.92
C PRO A 533 -45.95 -3.95 0.68
N GLU A 534 -45.38 -2.74 0.82
CA GLU A 534 -44.79 -2.02 -0.32
C GLU A 534 -43.27 -2.19 -0.43
N ILE A 535 -42.76 -2.18 -1.67
CA ILE A 535 -41.34 -2.38 -1.99
C ILE A 535 -40.48 -1.26 -1.41
N ILE A 536 -40.94 0.01 -1.47
CA ILE A 536 -40.22 1.17 -0.94
C ILE A 536 -40.02 1.08 0.58
N ASP A 537 -41.00 0.52 1.31
CA ASP A 537 -40.91 0.36 2.76
C ASP A 537 -39.98 -0.80 3.16
N CYS A 538 -39.53 -1.61 2.19
CA CYS A 538 -38.56 -2.67 2.41
C CYS A 538 -37.11 -2.24 2.24
N VAL A 539 -36.87 -0.99 1.79
CA VAL A 539 -35.57 -0.47 1.39
C VAL A 539 -35.07 0.61 2.35
N GLN A 540 -33.81 0.45 2.75
CA GLN A 540 -33.06 1.40 3.56
C GLN A 540 -31.80 1.82 2.80
N TYR A 541 -31.51 3.12 2.79
CA TYR A 541 -30.23 3.66 2.33
C TYR A 541 -29.21 3.58 3.45
N SER A 542 -28.05 2.98 3.20
CA SER A 542 -26.96 2.84 4.16
C SER A 542 -25.64 3.36 3.61
N CYS A 543 -24.81 3.97 4.44
CA CYS A 543 -23.48 4.43 4.02
C CYS A 543 -22.63 3.28 3.45
N ASN A 544 -22.11 3.48 2.23
CA ASN A 544 -21.32 2.46 1.53
C ASN A 544 -19.93 2.24 2.16
N ASN A 545 -19.34 3.27 2.78
CA ASN A 545 -18.06 3.14 3.48
C ASN A 545 -18.21 2.28 4.74
N TYR A 546 -19.23 2.56 5.56
CA TYR A 546 -19.59 1.74 6.70
C TYR A 546 -19.89 0.29 6.31
N ALA A 547 -20.65 0.08 5.23
CA ALA A 547 -21.01 -1.27 4.78
C ALA A 547 -19.80 -2.11 4.31
N ARG A 548 -18.70 -1.46 3.86
CA ARG A 548 -17.49 -2.16 3.36
C ARG A 548 -16.41 -2.30 4.41
N ASN A 549 -16.17 -1.24 5.18
CA ASN A 549 -15.02 -1.12 6.09
C ASN A 549 -15.44 -1.19 7.56
N GLY A 550 -16.73 -1.13 7.88
CA GLY A 550 -17.25 -1.19 9.24
C GLY A 550 -17.11 0.12 10.01
N ARG A 551 -17.16 0.02 11.35
CA ARG A 551 -17.22 1.17 12.28
C ARG A 551 -15.89 1.94 12.40
N SER A 552 -14.79 1.40 11.89
CA SER A 552 -13.47 2.08 11.95
C SER A 552 -13.41 3.35 11.10
N GLU A 553 -14.21 3.42 10.03
CA GLU A 553 -14.12 4.49 9.02
C GLU A 553 -15.36 5.40 8.95
N CYS A 554 -16.51 4.95 9.47
CA CYS A 554 -17.76 5.72 9.47
C CYS A 554 -18.76 5.12 10.48
N SER A 555 -19.72 5.90 10.98
CA SER A 555 -20.86 5.40 11.76
C SER A 555 -21.98 4.89 10.86
N ALA A 556 -22.99 4.23 11.47
CA ALA A 556 -24.07 3.55 10.75
C ALA A 556 -25.14 4.53 10.24
N HIS A 557 -24.77 5.40 9.29
CA HIS A 557 -25.67 6.32 8.61
C HIS A 557 -26.67 5.56 7.74
N ASN A 558 -27.88 5.43 8.27
CA ASN A 558 -28.96 4.70 7.61
C ASN A 558 -30.23 5.54 7.60
N ILE A 559 -30.98 5.53 6.51
CA ILE A 559 -32.28 6.21 6.38
C ILE A 559 -33.27 5.35 5.59
N GLU A 560 -34.53 5.29 6.03
CA GLU A 560 -35.56 4.56 5.29
C GLU A 560 -35.91 5.28 3.99
N ALA A 561 -36.11 4.53 2.89
CA ALA A 561 -36.32 5.15 1.58
C ALA A 561 -37.60 5.99 1.52
N ARG A 562 -38.65 5.58 2.24
CA ARG A 562 -39.92 6.32 2.32
C ARG A 562 -39.79 7.65 3.06
N ASP A 563 -39.11 7.65 4.21
CA ASP A 563 -38.96 8.86 5.03
C ASP A 563 -38.18 9.93 4.24
N LEU A 564 -37.12 9.52 3.54
CA LEU A 564 -36.37 10.40 2.65
C LEU A 564 -37.23 10.91 1.48
N PHE A 565 -38.00 10.03 0.82
CA PHE A 565 -38.88 10.41 -0.28
C PHE A 565 -39.88 11.50 0.12
N ASN A 566 -40.56 11.28 1.26
CA ASN A 566 -41.58 12.22 1.74
C ASN A 566 -40.99 13.57 2.13
N ALA A 567 -39.81 13.59 2.76
CA ALA A 567 -39.18 14.84 3.15
C ALA A 567 -38.69 15.66 1.96
N VAL A 568 -38.08 15.01 0.96
CA VAL A 568 -37.68 15.70 -0.28
C VAL A 568 -38.90 16.23 -1.02
N LEU A 569 -40.00 15.46 -1.07
CA LEU A 569 -41.23 15.90 -1.71
C LEU A 569 -41.86 17.10 -0.99
N ALA A 570 -41.88 17.08 0.34
CA ALA A 570 -42.39 18.17 1.14
C ALA A 570 -41.56 19.45 0.96
N ASP A 571 -40.23 19.31 0.92
CA ASP A 571 -39.31 20.44 0.72
C ASP A 571 -39.47 21.08 -0.67
N ILE A 572 -39.51 20.26 -1.74
CA ILE A 572 -39.73 20.75 -3.11
C ILE A 572 -41.07 21.48 -3.21
N ASN A 573 -42.14 20.92 -2.67
CA ASN A 573 -43.46 21.56 -2.69
C ASN A 573 -43.47 22.86 -1.85
N CYS A 574 -42.78 22.90 -0.70
CA CYS A 574 -42.63 24.11 0.10
C CYS A 574 -41.95 25.24 -0.70
N PHE A 575 -40.83 24.94 -1.36
CA PHE A 575 -40.14 25.92 -2.20
C PHE A 575 -40.94 26.32 -3.45
N ALA A 576 -41.68 25.38 -4.05
CA ALA A 576 -42.58 25.69 -5.17
C ALA A 576 -43.70 26.63 -4.74
N ASP A 577 -44.33 26.38 -3.58
CA ASP A 577 -45.38 27.25 -3.03
C ASP A 577 -44.85 28.64 -2.65
N MET A 578 -43.64 28.72 -2.08
CA MET A 578 -42.98 30.00 -1.80
C MET A 578 -42.66 30.79 -3.08
N ALA A 579 -42.29 30.12 -4.17
CA ALA A 579 -41.93 30.75 -5.44
C ALA A 579 -43.15 31.25 -6.25
N VAL A 580 -44.33 30.68 -6.01
CA VAL A 580 -45.59 31.01 -6.68
C VAL A 580 -46.42 32.04 -5.89
N ASN A 581 -46.52 31.88 -4.57
CA ASN A 581 -47.48 32.65 -3.77
C ASN A 581 -46.96 34.00 -3.25
N ASP A 582 -45.64 34.25 -3.26
CA ASP A 582 -45.10 35.41 -2.54
C ASP A 582 -43.90 36.05 -3.25
N GLU A 583 -44.20 36.95 -4.20
CA GLU A 583 -43.21 37.79 -4.88
C GLU A 583 -42.34 38.60 -3.89
N LYS A 584 -42.88 38.91 -2.70
CA LYS A 584 -42.16 39.57 -1.61
C LYS A 584 -41.22 38.61 -0.88
N ALA A 585 -41.58 37.35 -0.69
CA ALA A 585 -40.68 36.35 -0.11
C ALA A 585 -39.52 36.01 -1.05
N VAL A 586 -39.78 35.92 -2.35
CA VAL A 586 -38.74 35.76 -3.38
C VAL A 586 -37.76 36.93 -3.35
N ARG A 587 -38.26 38.18 -3.32
CA ARG A 587 -37.42 39.37 -3.16
C ARG A 587 -36.72 39.43 -1.80
N ALA A 588 -37.32 38.91 -0.73
CA ALA A 588 -36.71 38.88 0.61
C ALA A 588 -35.61 37.82 0.73
N ILE A 589 -35.75 36.68 0.05
CA ILE A 589 -34.72 35.63 -0.08
C ILE A 589 -33.58 36.14 -0.95
N GLU A 590 -33.89 36.76 -2.09
CA GLU A 590 -32.92 37.43 -2.95
C GLU A 590 -32.17 38.52 -2.16
N LYS A 591 -32.87 39.34 -1.39
CA LYS A 591 -32.29 40.41 -0.55
C LYS A 591 -31.43 39.87 0.61
N ARG A 592 -31.91 38.86 1.37
CA ARG A 592 -31.14 38.22 2.47
C ARG A 592 -29.88 37.51 1.99
N LEU A 593 -29.93 36.86 0.82
CA LEU A 593 -28.78 36.13 0.26
C LEU A 593 -27.81 37.06 -0.48
N THR A 594 -28.27 38.19 -1.03
CA THR A 594 -27.44 39.01 -1.92
C THR A 594 -27.02 40.37 -1.37
N GLU A 595 -27.55 40.91 -0.27
CA GLU A 595 -27.14 42.25 0.22
C GLU A 595 -25.67 42.33 0.64
N THR A 596 -25.17 41.31 1.35
CA THR A 596 -23.76 41.22 1.74
C THR A 596 -22.87 40.93 0.53
N ASP A 597 -23.33 40.11 -0.42
CA ASP A 597 -22.56 39.75 -1.61
C ASP A 597 -22.57 40.85 -2.68
N GLN A 598 -23.64 41.65 -2.82
CA GLN A 598 -23.72 42.78 -3.76
C GLN A 598 -22.83 43.95 -3.34
N SER A 599 -22.79 44.27 -2.04
CA SER A 599 -21.89 45.30 -1.52
C SER A 599 -20.42 44.89 -1.68
N ARG A 600 -20.11 43.61 -1.42
CA ARG A 600 -18.79 43.01 -1.66
C ARG A 600 -18.43 42.98 -3.15
N ALA A 601 -19.34 42.58 -4.03
CA ALA A 601 -19.15 42.58 -5.48
C ALA A 601 -18.87 43.99 -6.01
N LYS A 602 -19.61 45.01 -5.55
CA LYS A 602 -19.35 46.42 -5.90
C LYS A 602 -17.98 46.91 -5.42
N ALA A 603 -17.53 46.47 -4.25
CA ALA A 603 -16.19 46.80 -3.75
C ALA A 603 -15.09 46.15 -4.60
N LEU A 604 -15.25 44.86 -4.94
CA LEU A 604 -14.34 44.11 -5.80
C LEU A 604 -14.30 44.67 -7.23
N GLU A 605 -15.42 45.13 -7.78
CA GLU A 605 -15.44 45.81 -9.07
C GLU A 605 -14.66 47.13 -9.07
N LYS A 606 -14.76 47.90 -7.98
CA LYS A 606 -13.96 49.11 -7.81
C LYS A 606 -12.46 48.77 -7.69
N GLU A 607 -12.12 47.70 -6.98
CA GLU A 607 -10.73 47.19 -6.87
C GLU A 607 -10.20 46.77 -8.25
N ARG A 608 -10.96 45.98 -9.02
CA ARG A 608 -10.62 45.57 -10.39
C ARG A 608 -10.35 46.78 -11.28
N LYS A 609 -11.20 47.81 -11.22
CA LYS A 609 -11.01 49.06 -11.99
C LYS A 609 -9.73 49.79 -11.58
N LYS A 610 -9.41 49.87 -10.28
CA LYS A 610 -8.18 50.50 -9.78
C LYS A 610 -6.93 49.74 -10.23
N LEU A 611 -6.93 48.42 -10.10
CA LEU A 611 -5.81 47.56 -10.51
C LEU A 611 -5.56 47.63 -12.01
N ASN A 612 -6.61 47.57 -12.84
CA ASN A 612 -6.48 47.74 -14.30
C ASN A 612 -5.92 49.12 -14.66
N LYS A 613 -6.34 50.18 -13.96
CA LYS A 613 -5.80 51.52 -14.18
C LYS A 613 -4.31 51.58 -13.83
N ARG A 614 -3.90 50.99 -12.72
CA ARG A 614 -2.49 50.92 -12.30
C ARG A 614 -1.64 50.11 -13.27
N LEU A 615 -2.16 48.99 -13.78
CA LEU A 615 -1.47 48.17 -14.78
C LEU A 615 -1.20 48.98 -16.06
N ALA A 616 -2.23 49.69 -16.57
CA ALA A 616 -2.07 50.56 -17.73
C ALA A 616 -1.10 51.74 -17.50
N GLU A 617 -1.00 52.26 -16.27
CA GLU A 617 0.02 53.25 -15.89
C GLU A 617 1.44 52.66 -15.92
N LEU A 618 1.62 51.44 -15.40
CA LEU A 618 2.91 50.74 -15.43
C LEU A 618 3.35 50.41 -16.87
N ASP A 619 2.42 50.00 -17.74
CA ASP A 619 2.74 49.74 -19.15
C ASP A 619 3.24 51.00 -19.87
N ARG A 620 2.64 52.16 -19.57
CA ARG A 620 3.10 53.45 -20.10
C ARG A 620 4.47 53.83 -19.55
N LEU A 621 4.71 53.65 -18.25
CA LEU A 621 6.01 53.91 -17.62
C LEU A 621 7.10 52.99 -18.19
N PHE A 622 6.77 51.72 -18.43
CA PHE A 622 7.70 50.76 -19.02
C PHE A 622 8.04 51.13 -20.47
N SER A 623 7.04 51.56 -21.25
CA SER A 623 7.25 52.05 -22.63
C SER A 623 8.18 53.27 -22.65
N SER A 624 7.94 54.26 -21.79
CA SER A 624 8.82 55.45 -21.69
C SER A 624 10.23 55.10 -21.21
N LEU A 625 10.37 54.16 -20.26
CA LEU A 625 11.67 53.71 -19.78
C LEU A 625 12.48 53.03 -20.90
N TYR A 626 11.80 52.29 -21.78
CA TYR A 626 12.42 51.66 -22.95
C TYR A 626 12.90 52.72 -23.96
N GLU A 627 12.09 53.74 -24.24
CA GLU A 627 12.47 54.88 -25.08
C GLU A 627 13.72 55.60 -24.53
N ASP A 628 13.77 55.87 -23.22
CA ASP A 628 14.93 56.53 -22.61
C ASP A 628 16.21 55.67 -22.64
N LYS A 629 16.09 54.33 -22.62
CA LYS A 629 17.23 53.41 -22.80
C LYS A 629 17.74 53.45 -24.24
N VAL A 630 16.84 53.46 -25.23
CA VAL A 630 17.21 53.57 -26.67
C VAL A 630 17.89 54.91 -26.95
N MET A 631 17.46 55.98 -26.28
CA MET A 631 18.07 57.30 -26.36
C MET A 631 19.35 57.46 -25.51
N GLU A 632 19.85 56.37 -24.91
CA GLU A 632 21.03 56.32 -24.03
C GLU A 632 21.03 57.30 -22.85
N ARG A 633 19.85 57.82 -22.46
CA ARG A 633 19.71 58.75 -21.33
C ARG A 633 19.89 58.06 -19.98
N ILE A 634 19.74 56.73 -19.96
CA ILE A 634 19.87 55.90 -18.77
C ILE A 634 20.87 54.77 -19.01
N THR A 635 21.71 54.53 -18.00
CA THR A 635 22.64 53.39 -18.02
C THR A 635 21.89 52.05 -17.98
N GLU A 636 22.50 51.02 -18.54
CA GLU A 636 21.97 49.65 -18.54
C GLU A 636 21.58 49.13 -17.16
N ARG A 637 22.45 49.36 -16.16
CA ARG A 637 22.18 48.96 -14.76
C ARG A 637 20.92 49.60 -14.19
N ASN A 638 20.66 50.87 -14.51
CA ASN A 638 19.47 51.58 -14.02
C ASN A 638 18.20 51.10 -14.73
N PHE A 639 18.30 50.78 -16.03
CA PHE A 639 17.20 50.18 -16.78
C PHE A 639 16.79 48.84 -16.16
N GLU A 640 17.73 47.92 -15.95
CA GLU A 640 17.45 46.59 -15.37
C GLU A 640 16.82 46.68 -13.97
N MET A 641 17.32 47.60 -13.13
CA MET A 641 16.77 47.80 -11.79
C MET A 641 15.33 48.32 -11.82
N MET A 642 15.00 49.24 -12.73
CA MET A 642 13.67 49.84 -12.83
C MET A 642 12.68 48.95 -13.59
N SER A 643 13.12 48.34 -14.69
CA SER A 643 12.33 47.37 -15.46
C SER A 643 11.97 46.17 -14.58
N GLY A 644 12.90 45.68 -13.76
CA GLY A 644 12.64 44.59 -12.81
C GLY A 644 11.60 44.96 -11.73
N LYS A 645 11.59 46.21 -11.25
CA LYS A 645 10.55 46.68 -10.31
C LYS A 645 9.17 46.74 -10.96
N TYR A 646 9.08 47.31 -12.16
CA TYR A 646 7.80 47.40 -12.89
C TYR A 646 7.26 46.03 -13.29
N GLN A 647 8.12 45.12 -13.77
CA GLN A 647 7.73 43.76 -14.09
C GLN A 647 7.23 42.99 -12.86
N LYS A 648 7.88 43.18 -11.70
CA LYS A 648 7.42 42.57 -10.45
C LYS A 648 6.05 43.11 -10.03
N GLU A 649 5.85 44.42 -10.12
CA GLU A 649 4.56 45.05 -9.78
C GLU A 649 3.45 44.64 -10.76
N GLN A 650 3.74 44.53 -12.06
CA GLN A 650 2.82 44.01 -13.08
C GLN A 650 2.37 42.58 -12.73
N LEU A 651 3.31 41.68 -12.41
CA LEU A 651 2.99 40.30 -12.03
C LEU A 651 2.13 40.22 -10.75
N GLU A 652 2.42 41.05 -9.74
CA GLU A 652 1.62 41.11 -8.50
C GLU A 652 0.19 41.62 -8.77
N ILE A 653 0.04 42.64 -9.61
CA ILE A 653 -1.26 43.20 -9.99
C ILE A 653 -2.07 42.22 -10.86
N GLU A 654 -1.45 41.56 -11.83
CA GLU A 654 -2.09 40.55 -12.67
C GLU A 654 -2.59 39.36 -11.85
N ALA A 655 -1.79 38.89 -10.89
CA ALA A 655 -2.19 37.84 -9.97
C ALA A 655 -3.42 38.25 -9.15
N ARG A 656 -3.42 39.49 -8.62
CA ARG A 656 -4.55 40.03 -7.85
C ARG A 656 -5.79 40.24 -8.72
N LEU A 657 -5.63 40.72 -9.95
CA LEU A 657 -6.72 40.88 -10.92
C LEU A 657 -7.41 39.56 -11.23
N LYS A 658 -6.63 38.49 -11.39
CA LYS A 658 -7.15 37.14 -11.62
C LYS A 658 -8.01 36.68 -10.43
N GLU A 659 -7.48 36.79 -9.21
CA GLU A 659 -8.19 36.43 -7.97
C GLU A 659 -9.51 37.21 -7.80
N VAL A 660 -9.47 38.54 -8.00
CA VAL A 660 -10.65 39.41 -7.90
C VAL A 660 -11.68 39.06 -8.97
N THR A 661 -11.25 38.74 -10.19
CA THR A 661 -12.15 38.39 -11.30
C THR A 661 -12.80 37.02 -11.10
N GLU A 662 -12.06 36.02 -10.62
CA GLU A 662 -12.62 34.70 -10.25
C GLU A 662 -13.68 34.85 -9.15
N THR A 663 -13.38 35.58 -8.08
CA THR A 663 -14.32 35.83 -6.98
C THR A 663 -15.58 36.57 -7.46
N LEU A 664 -15.42 37.52 -8.38
CA LEU A 664 -16.54 38.27 -8.95
C LEU A 664 -17.43 37.36 -9.82
N ASN A 665 -16.84 36.51 -10.66
CA ASN A 665 -17.58 35.55 -11.47
C ASN A 665 -18.38 34.56 -10.61
N GLU A 666 -17.80 34.03 -9.54
CA GLU A 666 -18.52 33.16 -8.60
C GLU A 666 -19.75 33.84 -7.99
N SER A 667 -19.64 35.14 -7.64
CA SER A 667 -20.76 35.90 -7.09
C SER A 667 -21.88 36.13 -8.11
N TYR A 668 -21.52 36.35 -9.38
CA TYR A 668 -22.46 36.50 -10.48
C TYR A 668 -23.16 35.18 -10.83
N GLU A 669 -22.42 34.06 -10.86
CA GLU A 669 -22.97 32.73 -11.09
C GLU A 669 -23.98 32.33 -10.02
N LYS A 670 -23.70 32.60 -8.73
CA LYS A 670 -24.66 32.37 -7.63
C LYS A 670 -25.94 33.18 -7.82
N SER A 671 -25.81 34.47 -8.15
CA SER A 671 -26.96 35.37 -8.33
C SER A 671 -27.80 34.98 -9.55
N ARG A 672 -27.16 34.51 -10.63
CA ARG A 672 -27.86 33.98 -11.81
C ARG A 672 -28.54 32.65 -11.51
N GLY A 673 -27.85 31.74 -10.83
CA GLY A 673 -28.38 30.46 -10.41
C GLY A 673 -29.66 30.58 -9.58
N ILE A 674 -29.72 31.52 -8.63
CA ILE A 674 -30.95 31.75 -7.83
C ILE A 674 -32.16 32.10 -8.71
N ARG A 675 -31.97 32.95 -9.74
CA ARG A 675 -33.06 33.31 -10.65
C ARG A 675 -33.48 32.15 -11.53
N ASP A 676 -32.52 31.40 -12.08
CA ASP A 676 -32.78 30.23 -12.91
C ASP A 676 -33.48 29.10 -12.10
N PHE A 677 -33.13 28.95 -10.81
CA PHE A 677 -33.79 28.02 -9.89
C PHE A 677 -35.25 28.38 -9.63
N LEU A 678 -35.51 29.65 -9.30
CA LEU A 678 -36.85 30.14 -9.00
C LEU A 678 -37.76 30.01 -10.23
N ALA A 679 -37.23 30.25 -11.43
CA ALA A 679 -37.96 30.00 -12.66
C ALA A 679 -38.28 28.51 -12.86
N LEU A 680 -37.33 27.62 -12.56
CA LEU A 680 -37.48 26.18 -12.74
C LEU A 680 -38.44 25.54 -11.73
N ILE A 681 -38.40 25.94 -10.46
CA ILE A 681 -39.20 25.32 -9.40
C ILE A 681 -40.69 25.66 -9.47
N ARG A 682 -41.04 26.83 -10.06
CA ARG A 682 -42.42 27.23 -10.35
C ARG A 682 -43.19 26.20 -11.18
N ASN A 683 -42.50 25.49 -12.07
CA ASN A 683 -43.12 24.49 -12.96
C ASN A 683 -43.47 23.17 -12.24
N TYR A 684 -43.09 22.99 -10.98
CA TYR A 684 -43.21 21.74 -10.23
C TYR A 684 -44.18 21.83 -9.04
N GLN A 685 -45.14 22.76 -9.06
CA GLN A 685 -46.12 22.90 -7.99
C GLN A 685 -47.09 21.70 -7.90
N GLY A 686 -47.35 21.21 -6.69
CA GLY A 686 -48.36 20.18 -6.44
C GLY A 686 -47.95 18.77 -6.89
N LEU A 687 -46.65 18.48 -6.97
CA LEU A 687 -46.16 17.14 -7.30
C LEU A 687 -46.62 16.12 -6.26
N LYS A 688 -47.20 15.00 -6.73
CA LYS A 688 -47.59 13.85 -5.91
C LYS A 688 -46.54 12.74 -5.89
N GLU A 689 -45.75 12.63 -6.96
CA GLU A 689 -44.68 11.62 -7.09
C GLU A 689 -43.38 12.27 -7.57
N LEU A 690 -42.25 11.83 -7.02
CA LEU A 690 -40.92 12.25 -7.45
C LEU A 690 -40.38 11.29 -8.50
N ASP A 691 -40.04 11.83 -9.67
CA ASP A 691 -39.27 11.10 -10.67
C ASP A 691 -37.77 11.42 -10.59
N ALA A 692 -36.95 10.50 -11.08
CA ALA A 692 -35.51 10.65 -11.20
C ALA A 692 -35.12 11.86 -12.08
N THR A 693 -35.94 12.22 -13.08
CA THR A 693 -35.73 13.41 -13.92
C THR A 693 -35.84 14.70 -13.10
N VAL A 694 -36.90 14.83 -12.30
CA VAL A 694 -37.14 15.99 -11.43
C VAL A 694 -36.01 16.16 -10.41
N ILE A 695 -35.62 15.06 -9.76
CA ILE A 695 -34.51 15.07 -8.79
C ILE A 695 -33.21 15.53 -9.45
N ASN A 696 -32.92 15.05 -10.67
CA ASN A 696 -31.70 15.44 -11.38
C ASN A 696 -31.72 16.89 -11.86
N ALA A 697 -32.89 17.45 -12.15
CA ALA A 697 -33.01 18.83 -12.58
C ALA A 697 -32.78 19.80 -11.41
N LEU A 698 -33.31 19.46 -10.22
CA LEU A 698 -33.33 20.36 -9.07
C LEU A 698 -32.17 20.13 -8.09
N ILE A 699 -31.87 18.88 -7.75
CA ILE A 699 -31.00 18.51 -6.62
C ILE A 699 -29.60 18.14 -7.11
N ASP A 700 -28.57 18.70 -6.47
CA ASP A 700 -27.17 18.33 -6.66
C ASP A 700 -26.77 17.15 -5.75
N LYS A 701 -26.98 17.31 -4.43
CA LYS A 701 -26.64 16.29 -3.42
C LYS A 701 -27.54 16.38 -2.20
N ILE A 702 -27.76 15.25 -1.54
CA ILE A 702 -28.48 15.16 -0.26
C ILE A 702 -27.52 14.56 0.76
N LEU A 703 -27.19 15.29 1.83
CA LEU A 703 -26.33 14.80 2.90
C LEU A 703 -27.18 14.28 4.06
N VAL A 704 -26.89 13.06 4.51
CA VAL A 704 -27.59 12.39 5.61
C VAL A 704 -26.66 12.25 6.81
N SER A 705 -27.08 12.74 7.98
CA SER A 705 -26.34 12.64 9.24
C SER A 705 -26.71 11.40 10.05
N GLU A 706 -26.01 11.20 11.18
CA GLU A 706 -26.25 10.09 12.09
C GLU A 706 -27.62 10.23 12.79
N ARG A 707 -28.20 9.09 13.19
CA ARG A 707 -29.47 9.06 13.93
C ARG A 707 -29.23 9.38 15.40
N GLU A 708 -29.81 10.47 15.88
CA GLU A 708 -29.81 10.80 17.30
C GLU A 708 -31.03 10.21 17.99
N LYS A 709 -30.83 9.52 19.11
CA LYS A 709 -31.92 9.03 19.96
C LYS A 709 -32.19 10.07 21.04
N MET A 710 -33.38 10.65 21.03
CA MET A 710 -33.82 11.54 22.10
C MET A 710 -34.22 10.74 23.35
N ALA A 711 -34.26 11.43 24.49
CA ALA A 711 -34.57 10.85 25.80
C ALA A 711 -36.00 10.24 25.87
N ASP A 712 -36.92 10.71 25.03
CA ASP A 712 -38.28 10.21 24.86
C ASP A 712 -38.38 8.91 24.03
N GLY A 713 -37.24 8.40 23.55
CA GLY A 713 -37.17 7.20 22.70
C GLY A 713 -37.55 7.43 21.24
N THR A 714 -37.82 8.68 20.83
CA THR A 714 -37.91 9.07 19.42
C THR A 714 -36.52 9.16 18.82
N VAL A 715 -36.44 8.96 17.50
CA VAL A 715 -35.19 9.10 16.75
C VAL A 715 -35.33 10.36 15.93
N LYS A 716 -34.32 11.22 15.90
CA LYS A 716 -34.23 12.39 15.02
C LYS A 716 -33.04 12.18 14.08
N GLN A 717 -33.21 12.55 12.83
CA GLN A 717 -32.16 12.46 11.82
C GLN A 717 -32.17 13.72 10.98
N GLU A 718 -31.01 14.36 10.83
CA GLU A 718 -30.86 15.60 10.11
C GLU A 718 -30.45 15.34 8.65
N ILE A 719 -31.03 16.10 7.72
CA ILE A 719 -30.76 16.00 6.29
C ILE A 719 -30.53 17.38 5.70
N LYS A 720 -29.47 17.50 4.91
CA LYS A 720 -29.12 18.72 4.18
C LYS A 720 -29.29 18.50 2.69
N ILE A 721 -30.22 19.22 2.06
CA ILE A 721 -30.46 19.16 0.62
C ILE A 721 -29.72 20.31 -0.05
N TYR A 722 -28.94 20.00 -1.09
CA TYR A 722 -28.25 20.98 -1.92
C TYR A 722 -28.88 21.00 -3.30
N TYR A 723 -29.35 22.16 -3.72
CA TYR A 723 -29.92 22.39 -5.04
C TYR A 723 -28.84 22.87 -6.02
N LYS A 724 -28.91 22.47 -7.29
CA LYS A 724 -27.87 22.73 -8.30
C LYS A 724 -27.54 24.21 -8.53
N PHE A 725 -28.49 25.08 -8.27
CA PHE A 725 -28.42 26.49 -8.66
C PHE A 725 -28.31 27.46 -7.48
N ILE A 726 -28.66 27.02 -6.25
CA ILE A 726 -28.63 27.87 -5.03
C ILE A 726 -27.65 27.30 -3.99
N GLY A 727 -27.29 26.02 -4.07
CA GLY A 727 -26.54 25.35 -3.02
C GLY A 727 -27.44 24.97 -1.85
N PHE A 728 -26.95 25.20 -0.62
CA PHE A 728 -27.65 24.85 0.61
C PHE A 728 -28.59 25.99 1.04
N VAL A 729 -29.87 25.67 1.28
CA VAL A 729 -30.87 26.69 1.60
C VAL A 729 -31.24 26.67 3.09
N ASP A 730 -31.58 25.51 3.66
CA ASP A 730 -31.87 25.37 5.10
C ASP A 730 -31.79 23.90 5.59
N GLU A 731 -31.69 23.71 6.90
CA GLU A 731 -31.61 22.38 7.56
C GLU A 731 -32.99 21.74 7.72
N LEU A 732 -33.18 20.54 7.15
CA LEU A 732 -34.40 19.76 7.35
C LEU A 732 -34.18 18.70 8.42
N HIS A 733 -35.04 18.71 9.41
CA HIS A 733 -35.06 17.71 10.47
C HIS A 733 -36.17 16.69 10.20
N ILE A 734 -35.80 15.43 9.97
CA ILE A 734 -36.76 14.34 9.88
C ILE A 734 -36.84 13.65 11.24
N ILE A 735 -38.06 13.38 11.70
CA ILE A 735 -38.33 12.39 12.75
C ILE A 735 -38.71 11.10 12.02
N PRO A 736 -37.81 10.10 11.88
CA PRO A 736 -38.15 8.86 11.20
C PRO A 736 -39.33 8.21 11.91
N THR A 737 -40.44 8.02 11.18
CA THR A 737 -41.60 7.40 11.80
C THR A 737 -41.26 5.96 12.12
N LYS A 738 -41.33 5.58 13.42
CA LYS A 738 -41.33 4.16 13.82
C LYS A 738 -42.61 3.52 13.30
N ARG A 739 -42.66 3.18 12.01
CA ARG A 739 -43.69 2.33 11.43
C ARG A 739 -43.41 0.89 11.84
N TRP A 740 -43.59 0.58 13.12
CA TRP A 740 -44.19 -0.71 13.42
C TRP A 740 -45.59 -0.57 12.83
N ALA A 741 -45.80 -1.07 11.60
CA ALA A 741 -47.16 -1.29 11.18
C ALA A 741 -47.72 -2.25 12.23
N ALA A 742 -48.64 -1.77 13.07
CA ALA A 742 -49.55 -2.64 13.78
C ALA A 742 -50.21 -3.46 12.68
N MET A 743 -49.67 -4.65 12.39
CA MET A 743 -50.37 -5.56 11.51
C MET A 743 -51.71 -5.84 12.17
N PRO A 744 -52.79 -5.96 11.38
CA PRO A 744 -54.11 -6.26 11.94
C PRO A 744 -54.00 -7.49 12.85
N ALA A 745 -54.72 -7.44 13.97
CA ALA A 745 -54.72 -8.52 14.93
C ALA A 745 -55.15 -9.83 14.24
N LYS A 746 -54.50 -10.94 14.62
CA LYS A 746 -54.78 -12.27 14.09
C LYS A 746 -55.03 -13.23 15.25
N ASN A 747 -55.84 -14.25 15.00
CA ASN A 747 -56.08 -15.30 15.98
C ASN A 747 -54.97 -16.35 15.87
N CYS A 748 -54.41 -16.75 17.00
CA CYS A 748 -53.42 -17.81 17.07
C CYS A 748 -54.00 -19.15 16.59
N THR A 749 -53.36 -19.83 15.64
CA THR A 749 -53.85 -21.12 15.12
C THR A 749 -53.78 -22.27 16.14
N VAL A 750 -53.17 -22.08 17.31
CA VAL A 750 -53.05 -23.11 18.37
C VAL A 750 -53.97 -22.82 19.54
N CYS A 751 -54.06 -21.58 19.99
CA CYS A 751 -54.81 -21.22 21.21
C CYS A 751 -55.97 -20.25 20.96
N GLY A 752 -56.25 -19.85 19.71
CA GLY A 752 -57.34 -18.95 19.34
C GLY A 752 -57.18 -17.48 19.77
N VAL A 753 -56.29 -17.19 20.74
CA VAL A 753 -56.06 -15.85 21.28
C VAL A 753 -55.66 -14.87 20.18
N GLU A 754 -56.36 -13.73 20.17
CA GLU A 754 -56.06 -12.60 19.31
C GLU A 754 -54.73 -11.94 19.71
N TYR A 755 -53.83 -11.77 18.74
CA TYR A 755 -52.52 -11.18 18.96
C TYR A 755 -52.07 -10.36 17.75
N VAL A 756 -51.24 -9.37 17.98
CA VAL A 756 -50.61 -8.59 16.91
C VAL A 756 -49.36 -9.33 16.42
N PRO A 757 -49.33 -9.82 15.17
CA PRO A 757 -48.19 -10.57 14.67
C PRO A 757 -46.99 -9.66 14.37
N GLY A 758 -45.77 -10.15 14.60
CA GLY A 758 -44.52 -9.45 14.21
C GLY A 758 -44.08 -9.67 12.76
N SER A 759 -44.75 -10.55 12.01
CA SER A 759 -44.60 -10.75 10.56
C SER A 759 -45.91 -11.31 9.96
N GLY A 760 -46.22 -11.00 8.69
CA GLY A 760 -47.45 -11.47 8.04
C GLY A 760 -47.61 -13.00 7.99
N ALA A 761 -46.50 -13.73 8.04
CA ALA A 761 -46.45 -15.20 8.07
C ALA A 761 -46.57 -15.82 9.48
N SER A 762 -46.64 -15.00 10.54
CA SER A 762 -46.79 -15.51 11.91
C SER A 762 -48.18 -16.12 12.06
N ARG A 763 -48.24 -17.39 12.51
CA ARG A 763 -49.48 -18.13 12.77
C ARG A 763 -49.77 -18.33 14.26
N TYR A 764 -48.76 -18.13 15.11
CA TYR A 764 -48.82 -18.43 16.54
C TYR A 764 -48.57 -17.16 17.36
N CYS A 765 -49.30 -17.00 18.46
CA CYS A 765 -49.00 -15.99 19.47
C CYS A 765 -47.61 -16.23 20.10
N PRO A 766 -46.98 -15.24 20.76
CA PRO A 766 -45.62 -15.37 21.29
C PRO A 766 -45.40 -16.57 22.23
N ALA A 767 -46.41 -16.92 23.03
CA ALA A 767 -46.38 -18.08 23.93
C ALA A 767 -46.39 -19.41 23.16
N CYS A 768 -47.34 -19.59 22.23
CA CYS A 768 -47.42 -20.79 21.39
C CYS A 768 -46.22 -20.90 20.44
N ALA A 769 -45.73 -19.79 19.90
CA ALA A 769 -44.55 -19.75 19.04
C ALA A 769 -43.30 -20.32 19.75
N LYS A 770 -43.09 -19.99 21.04
CA LYS A 770 -41.99 -20.54 21.84
C LYS A 770 -42.12 -22.07 22.01
N LYS A 771 -43.33 -22.56 22.30
CA LYS A 771 -43.62 -24.00 22.45
C LYS A 771 -43.34 -24.77 21.14
N ILE A 772 -43.94 -24.34 20.04
CA ILE A 772 -43.76 -24.97 18.71
C ILE A 772 -42.29 -24.93 18.26
N ARG A 773 -41.58 -23.83 18.54
CA ARG A 773 -40.15 -23.73 18.19
C ARG A 773 -39.29 -24.70 19.00
N ARG A 774 -39.63 -24.92 20.28
CA ARG A 774 -38.96 -25.91 21.15
C ARG A 774 -39.22 -27.33 20.67
N GLU A 775 -40.47 -27.65 20.32
CA GLU A 775 -40.85 -28.96 19.76
C GLU A 775 -40.13 -29.24 18.43
N LYS A 776 -40.15 -28.30 17.48
CA LYS A 776 -39.43 -28.45 16.20
C LYS A 776 -37.92 -28.61 16.38
N SER A 777 -37.33 -27.91 17.37
CA SER A 777 -35.91 -28.06 17.70
C SER A 777 -35.59 -29.46 18.26
N ASN A 778 -36.45 -29.97 19.15
CA ASN A 778 -36.32 -31.32 19.69
C ASN A 778 -36.49 -32.39 18.60
N GLU A 779 -37.48 -32.23 17.72
CA GLU A 779 -37.73 -33.09 16.56
C GLU A 779 -36.53 -33.12 15.60
N SER A 780 -35.95 -31.96 15.30
CA SER A 780 -34.75 -31.87 14.46
C SER A 780 -33.54 -32.55 15.11
N LYS A 781 -33.35 -32.40 16.44
CA LYS A 781 -32.30 -33.09 17.18
C LYS A 781 -32.52 -34.60 17.18
N ARG A 782 -33.76 -35.06 17.30
CA ARG A 782 -34.14 -36.48 17.21
C ARG A 782 -33.78 -37.05 15.85
N ARG A 783 -34.21 -36.40 14.76
CA ARG A 783 -33.87 -36.79 13.37
C ARG A 783 -32.36 -36.82 13.11
N SER A 784 -31.61 -35.86 13.65
CA SER A 784 -30.14 -35.85 13.54
C SER A 784 -29.49 -37.03 14.28
N ARG A 785 -30.00 -37.40 15.47
CA ARG A 785 -29.54 -38.58 16.21
C ARG A 785 -29.89 -39.87 15.46
N GLU A 786 -31.08 -39.96 14.89
CA GLU A 786 -31.53 -41.07 14.04
C GLU A 786 -30.59 -41.26 12.84
N GLN A 787 -30.30 -40.17 12.10
CA GLN A 787 -29.36 -40.19 10.97
C GLN A 787 -27.95 -40.61 11.38
N LYS A 788 -27.45 -40.12 12.53
CA LYS A 788 -26.14 -40.55 13.06
C LYS A 788 -26.14 -42.02 13.44
N ARG A 789 -27.24 -42.54 14.01
CA ARG A 789 -27.38 -43.96 14.36
C ARG A 789 -27.41 -44.84 13.10
N ILE A 790 -28.15 -44.44 12.08
CA ILE A 790 -28.19 -45.12 10.77
C ILE A 790 -26.80 -45.10 10.11
N ALA A 791 -26.10 -43.96 10.14
CA ALA A 791 -24.74 -43.85 9.61
C ALA A 791 -23.73 -44.74 10.37
N CYS A 792 -23.92 -44.92 11.68
CA CYS A 792 -23.10 -45.82 12.50
C CYS A 792 -23.40 -47.30 12.19
N MET A 793 -24.67 -47.66 11.97
CA MET A 793 -25.07 -49.02 11.58
C MET A 793 -24.62 -49.40 10.16
N ASN A 794 -24.51 -48.42 9.26
CA ASN A 794 -24.04 -48.62 7.88
C ASN A 794 -22.51 -48.51 7.72
N CYS A 795 -21.75 -48.48 8.81
CA CYS A 795 -20.30 -48.48 8.76
C CYS A 795 -19.79 -49.93 8.65
N PRO A 796 -19.20 -50.36 7.52
CA PRO A 796 -18.74 -51.73 7.37
C PRO A 796 -17.61 -52.01 8.38
N GLN A 797 -17.80 -53.05 9.20
CA GLN A 797 -16.74 -53.62 10.03
C GLN A 797 -15.57 -53.95 9.10
N LYS A 798 -14.45 -53.23 9.25
CA LYS A 798 -13.20 -53.60 8.60
C LYS A 798 -12.82 -54.99 9.10
N MET A 799 -12.98 -55.97 8.22
CA MET A 799 -12.43 -57.30 8.36
C MET A 799 -10.93 -57.15 8.63
N THR A 800 -10.53 -57.71 9.77
CA THR A 800 -9.16 -58.07 10.08
C THR A 800 -8.73 -59.17 9.12
N ASP A 801 -7.73 -58.87 8.29
CA ASP A 801 -6.72 -59.80 7.77
C ASP A 801 -5.40 -59.03 7.65
#